data_AF-A0A0U4NH71-F1
#
_entry.id   AF-A0A0U4NH71-F1
#
_cell.length_a   1.000
_cell.length_b   1.000
_cell.length_c   1.000
_cell.angle_alpha   90.00
_cell.angle_beta   90.00
_cell.angle_gamma   90.00
#
_symmetry.space_group_name_H-M   'P 1'
#
loop_
_entity.id
_entity.type
_entity.pdbx_description
1 polymer ?
#
loop_
_entity_poly.entity_id
_entity_poly.type
_entity_poly.pdbx_seq_one_letter_code
_entity_poly.pdbx_strand_id
1 'polypeptide(L)'
;MPDHTNRQAGSITFSLILLICVTIISLSLLPFLSGENLRTKRTEVLAGVEASGKAAAEYIAYSIKKQLNKSKNIKLVVDPKTGTAFFPSTISLVSDTFLIGTLQPNVNAITSFLGHKQNVIEIEQQEVPSFPPLFGPVQDGLLYRYPDIQISFVLQSDTESYHSRASVILRNLAFQKNGMDSAQLQDTYTVSIENWELKNTALTLHSFTCSDVPEGWKCISSADDVRKIGTSSDMPLDGKYFQINDINLSSISEWTPIGTESAPFTGSYNGNSFVINSLTINQPTHTNQGLFGYVSGGTITNVQLENVHIIAKENAGGLIGTAASASLVRNSTVTGYDPSIININGEKGLGGLIGLQKEKSLTDQCYASVGVKGADHAGGLIGENHASTVIQSHASGKVEVIYNGSYTSGTQFSGGLVGGNNESGLVSHCYADTEVYTTTGKGGGLVGGNRYSTIQYSHASGSVSASDTAGGLVGYGENSLIHNSYSTGAVTVRDHYAGGLVGFQKYGSSIYDSYASGTVRGGGDYIGGLVGAQYGNYMGGSVIENTYASGRVEGRSYVGGLLGYAGDGASEAQLSSIRRSYALNSSVSGTSHIGKIVGAALNSSVTMTDLYCLSTMTGGHINYATSSITPEQAVTQAPYEAYTLWDFGNVWSIKANSYPALNP
;
A
#
# COMPACT_ATOMS: atom_id res chain seq x y z
N MET A 1 -54.55 -25.32 32.72
CA MET A 1 -54.86 -25.55 31.29
C MET A 1 -54.22 -24.44 30.49
N PRO A 2 -53.61 -24.75 29.33
CA PRO A 2 -52.53 -23.96 28.76
C PRO A 2 -52.98 -22.78 27.89
N ASP A 3 -52.02 -21.87 27.70
CA ASP A 3 -51.78 -21.00 26.54
C ASP A 3 -52.49 -19.63 26.42
N HIS A 4 -51.94 -18.63 27.15
CA HIS A 4 -52.17 -17.21 26.89
C HIS A 4 -50.87 -16.40 27.12
N THR A 5 -49.87 -16.51 26.25
CA THR A 5 -48.71 -15.59 26.23
C THR A 5 -48.47 -14.88 24.90
N ASN A 6 -49.37 -15.02 23.92
CA ASN A 6 -49.23 -14.38 22.60
C ASN A 6 -50.16 -13.19 22.30
N ARG A 7 -50.68 -12.50 23.33
CA ARG A 7 -51.49 -11.27 23.12
C ARG A 7 -51.02 -9.99 23.83
N GLN A 8 -49.95 -10.02 24.63
CA GLN A 8 -49.48 -8.80 25.30
C GLN A 8 -48.43 -7.99 24.54
N ALA A 9 -47.62 -8.59 23.66
CA ALA A 9 -46.61 -7.83 22.89
C ALA A 9 -47.26 -6.87 21.87
N GLY A 10 -48.33 -7.27 21.18
CA GLY A 10 -49.00 -6.44 20.17
C GLY A 10 -49.81 -5.26 20.75
N SER A 11 -50.36 -5.39 21.96
CA SER A 11 -51.12 -4.31 22.62
C SER A 11 -50.21 -3.20 23.17
N ILE A 12 -48.98 -3.57 23.55
CA ILE A 12 -48.03 -2.66 24.21
C ILE A 12 -47.27 -1.81 23.18
N THR A 13 -46.88 -2.38 22.04
CA THR A 13 -46.27 -1.59 20.93
C THR A 13 -47.28 -0.60 20.34
N PHE A 14 -48.55 -0.99 20.24
CA PHE A 14 -49.62 -0.12 19.77
C PHE A 14 -49.90 1.03 20.75
N SER A 15 -49.83 0.78 22.06
CA SER A 15 -50.00 1.81 23.09
C SER A 15 -48.84 2.82 23.09
N LEU A 16 -47.60 2.37 22.84
CA LEU A 16 -46.42 3.24 22.77
C LEU A 16 -46.41 4.12 21.52
N ILE A 17 -46.80 3.55 20.36
CA ILE A 17 -46.96 4.29 19.11
C ILE A 17 -48.11 5.31 19.22
N LEU A 18 -49.25 4.91 19.83
CA LEU A 18 -50.38 5.81 20.06
C LEU A 18 -49.99 6.98 20.98
N LEU A 19 -49.18 6.73 22.02
CA LEU A 19 -48.70 7.77 22.93
C LEU A 19 -47.74 8.75 22.22
N ILE A 20 -46.84 8.24 21.37
CA ILE A 20 -45.91 9.04 20.56
C ILE A 20 -46.69 9.87 19.52
N CYS A 21 -47.67 9.28 18.84
CA CYS A 21 -48.53 9.98 17.89
C CYS A 21 -49.37 11.07 18.56
N VAL A 22 -49.97 10.81 19.73
CA VAL A 22 -50.72 11.83 20.50
C VAL A 22 -49.81 12.96 20.95
N THR A 23 -48.56 12.66 21.33
CA THR A 23 -47.56 13.66 21.74
C THR A 23 -47.15 14.54 20.55
N ILE A 24 -46.88 13.94 19.38
CA ILE A 24 -46.54 14.65 18.14
C ILE A 24 -47.72 15.50 17.61
N ILE A 25 -48.95 14.99 17.68
CA ILE A 25 -50.16 15.75 17.30
C ILE A 25 -50.37 16.93 18.25
N SER A 26 -50.14 16.74 19.55
CA SER A 26 -50.26 17.81 20.56
C SER A 26 -49.17 18.88 20.40
N LEU A 27 -47.93 18.49 20.05
CA LEU A 27 -46.79 19.37 19.79
C LEU A 27 -46.86 20.10 18.43
N SER A 28 -47.52 19.51 17.42
CA SER A 28 -47.71 20.15 16.11
C SER A 28 -48.88 21.12 16.07
N LEU A 29 -49.83 21.02 17.01
CA LEU A 29 -50.94 21.98 17.19
C LEU A 29 -50.55 23.22 18.03
N LEU A 30 -49.43 23.15 18.77
CA LEU A 30 -48.91 24.21 19.65
C LEU A 30 -48.63 25.56 18.96
N PRO A 31 -48.19 25.63 17.69
CA PRO A 31 -48.04 26.89 16.94
C PRO A 31 -49.37 27.53 16.52
N PHE A 32 -50.46 26.77 16.44
CA PHE A 32 -51.78 27.25 15.98
C PHE A 32 -52.65 27.85 17.09
N LEU A 33 -52.22 27.74 18.35
CA LEU A 33 -52.90 28.34 19.50
C LEU A 33 -52.36 29.76 19.75
N SER A 34 -52.72 30.70 18.87
CA SER A 34 -52.44 32.13 19.07
C SER A 34 -53.71 32.89 19.45
N GLY A 35 -53.80 33.27 20.73
CA GLY A 35 -54.89 34.04 21.31
C GLY A 35 -54.85 33.99 22.84
N GLU A 36 -55.06 35.12 23.52
CA GLU A 36 -54.83 35.28 24.97
C GLU A 36 -55.59 34.28 25.87
N ASN A 37 -56.70 33.70 25.39
CA ASN A 37 -57.50 32.71 26.13
C ASN A 37 -57.03 31.25 26.03
N LEU A 38 -55.88 30.96 25.42
CA LEU A 38 -55.37 29.58 25.25
C LEU A 38 -54.08 29.28 26.06
N ARG A 39 -53.56 30.24 26.83
CA ARG A 39 -52.37 30.02 27.68
C ARG A 39 -52.58 28.92 28.74
N THR A 40 -53.75 28.87 29.38
CA THR A 40 -54.04 27.87 30.42
C THR A 40 -54.13 26.44 29.86
N LYS A 41 -54.75 26.26 28.69
CA LYS A 41 -54.80 24.97 27.97
C LYS A 41 -53.43 24.52 27.47
N ARG A 42 -52.56 25.46 27.09
CA ARG A 42 -51.16 25.15 26.72
C ARG A 42 -50.38 24.59 27.91
N THR A 43 -50.60 25.13 29.11
CA THR A 43 -49.97 24.65 30.35
C THR A 43 -50.49 23.27 30.77
N GLU A 44 -51.79 22.99 30.63
CA GLU A 44 -52.38 21.66 30.91
C GLU A 44 -51.88 20.59 29.92
N VAL A 45 -51.75 20.91 28.63
CA VAL A 45 -51.18 19.99 27.62
C VAL A 45 -49.70 19.72 27.89
N LEU A 46 -48.92 20.74 28.28
CA LEU A 46 -47.52 20.58 28.68
C LEU A 46 -47.37 19.72 29.95
N ALA A 47 -48.23 19.92 30.95
CA ALA A 47 -48.24 19.10 32.16
C ALA A 47 -48.64 17.64 31.88
N GLY A 48 -49.56 17.39 30.94
CA GLY A 48 -49.92 16.05 30.46
C GLY A 48 -48.79 15.35 29.70
N VAL A 49 -48.02 16.09 28.90
CA VAL A 49 -46.83 15.58 28.21
C VAL A 49 -45.69 15.28 29.19
N GLU A 50 -45.49 16.13 30.22
CA GLU A 50 -44.52 15.87 31.29
C GLU A 50 -44.91 14.65 32.14
N ALA A 51 -46.19 14.49 32.50
CA ALA A 51 -46.66 13.33 33.25
C ALA A 51 -46.50 12.02 32.46
N SER A 52 -46.76 12.06 31.14
CA SER A 52 -46.58 10.92 30.23
C SER A 52 -45.10 10.58 30.04
N GLY A 53 -44.24 11.59 29.94
CA GLY A 53 -42.78 11.43 29.89
C GLY A 53 -42.20 10.87 31.18
N LYS A 54 -42.75 11.27 32.33
CA LYS A 54 -42.37 10.75 33.65
C LYS A 54 -42.77 9.29 33.84
N ALA A 55 -43.97 8.89 33.41
CA ALA A 55 -44.41 7.50 33.44
C ALA A 55 -43.56 6.59 32.53
N ALA A 56 -43.17 7.09 31.35
CA ALA A 56 -42.24 6.38 30.45
C ALA A 56 -40.84 6.25 31.08
N ALA A 57 -40.34 7.29 31.74
CA ALA A 57 -39.05 7.27 32.44
C ALA A 57 -39.05 6.31 33.64
N GLU A 58 -40.14 6.25 34.42
CA GLU A 58 -40.30 5.32 35.55
C GLU A 58 -40.35 3.85 35.08
N TYR A 59 -40.99 3.57 33.94
CA TYR A 59 -41.02 2.23 33.34
C TYR A 59 -39.67 1.80 32.77
N ILE A 60 -38.94 2.72 32.12
CA ILE A 60 -37.57 2.51 31.65
C ILE A 60 -36.65 2.24 32.86
N ALA A 61 -36.78 3.02 33.94
CA ALA A 61 -36.02 2.81 35.18
C ALA A 61 -36.36 1.47 35.85
N TYR A 62 -37.62 1.04 35.89
CA TYR A 62 -38.02 -0.28 36.39
C TYR A 62 -37.42 -1.43 35.54
N SER A 63 -37.43 -1.27 34.22
CA SER A 63 -36.88 -2.26 33.28
C SER A 63 -35.35 -2.35 33.36
N ILE A 64 -34.67 -1.21 33.52
CA ILE A 64 -33.23 -1.11 33.78
C ILE A 64 -32.89 -1.73 35.14
N LYS A 65 -33.66 -1.47 36.21
CA LYS A 65 -33.43 -2.05 37.54
C LYS A 65 -33.61 -3.58 37.55
N LYS A 66 -34.57 -4.09 36.76
CA LYS A 66 -34.79 -5.53 36.57
C LYS A 66 -33.65 -6.22 35.79
N GLN A 67 -32.99 -5.49 34.88
CA GLN A 67 -31.81 -5.95 34.11
C GLN A 67 -30.50 -5.83 34.92
N LEU A 68 -30.31 -4.74 35.67
CA LEU A 68 -29.16 -4.50 36.55
C LEU A 68 -29.04 -5.53 37.68
N ASN A 69 -30.15 -6.03 38.21
CA ASN A 69 -30.13 -7.10 39.22
C ASN A 69 -29.71 -8.47 38.65
N LYS A 70 -29.58 -8.62 37.32
CA LYS A 70 -29.13 -9.86 36.66
C LYS A 70 -27.72 -9.80 36.08
N SER A 71 -27.13 -8.61 35.89
CA SER A 71 -25.81 -8.47 35.27
C SER A 71 -24.94 -7.49 36.06
N LYS A 72 -23.81 -7.97 36.60
CA LYS A 72 -22.77 -7.11 37.16
C LYS A 72 -22.00 -6.46 36.00
N ASN A 73 -22.13 -5.14 35.88
CA ASN A 73 -21.41 -4.20 35.00
C ASN A 73 -22.06 -3.92 33.63
N ILE A 74 -22.61 -2.72 33.47
CA ILE A 74 -22.96 -2.11 32.18
C ILE A 74 -22.35 -0.70 32.14
N LYS A 75 -21.58 -0.38 31.08
CA LYS A 75 -21.02 0.96 30.80
C LYS A 75 -21.99 1.78 29.94
N LEU A 76 -22.13 3.06 30.27
CA LEU A 76 -22.93 4.04 29.51
C LEU A 76 -21.96 4.84 28.62
N VAL A 77 -22.21 4.93 27.31
CA VAL A 77 -21.41 5.77 26.41
C VAL A 77 -22.26 6.96 25.99
N VAL A 78 -21.75 8.17 26.20
CA VAL A 78 -22.40 9.43 25.83
C VAL A 78 -21.66 10.01 24.62
N ASP A 79 -22.39 10.31 23.55
CA ASP A 79 -21.83 11.04 22.41
C ASP A 79 -21.58 12.50 22.80
N PRO A 80 -20.32 12.99 22.77
CA PRO A 80 -19.99 14.35 23.22
C PRO A 80 -20.48 15.45 22.27
N LYS A 81 -20.88 15.15 21.03
CA LYS A 81 -21.45 16.16 20.10
C LYS A 81 -22.94 16.39 20.30
N THR A 82 -23.66 15.39 20.83
CA THR A 82 -25.13 15.39 20.89
C THR A 82 -25.69 15.21 22.30
N GLY A 83 -24.88 14.73 23.26
CA GLY A 83 -25.30 14.44 24.64
C GLY A 83 -26.15 13.19 24.80
N THR A 84 -26.38 12.41 23.74
CA THR A 84 -27.19 11.18 23.80
C THR A 84 -26.39 9.99 24.30
N ALA A 85 -27.01 9.22 25.20
CA ALA A 85 -26.46 7.98 25.75
C ALA A 85 -27.08 6.75 25.08
N PHE A 86 -26.26 5.75 24.75
CA PHE A 86 -26.73 4.48 24.18
C PHE A 86 -26.22 3.25 24.96
N PHE A 87 -26.99 2.16 24.89
CA PHE A 87 -26.64 0.85 25.45
C PHE A 87 -26.30 -0.14 24.32
N PRO A 88 -25.16 -0.87 24.37
CA PRO A 88 -24.81 -1.79 23.31
C PRO A 88 -25.37 -3.20 23.58
N SER A 89 -26.56 -3.50 23.03
CA SER A 89 -26.93 -4.85 22.55
C SER A 89 -28.30 -4.86 21.83
N THR A 90 -28.24 -5.14 20.52
CA THR A 90 -29.26 -5.79 19.65
C THR A 90 -30.75 -5.46 19.86
N ILE A 91 -31.23 -4.34 19.28
CA ILE A 91 -32.52 -4.25 18.58
C ILE A 91 -32.33 -3.32 17.37
N SER A 92 -32.36 -3.89 16.17
CA SER A 92 -32.43 -3.12 14.92
C SER A 92 -33.86 -2.64 14.73
N LEU A 93 -34.09 -1.33 14.66
CA LEU A 93 -35.31 -0.72 14.15
C LEU A 93 -34.90 0.33 13.11
N VAL A 94 -35.28 0.03 11.88
CA VAL A 94 -35.03 0.76 10.63
C VAL A 94 -35.66 2.16 10.68
N SER A 95 -34.90 3.21 10.36
CA SER A 95 -35.10 4.07 9.17
C SER A 95 -34.34 5.39 9.30
N ASP A 96 -33.76 5.78 8.17
CA ASP A 96 -33.03 7.03 7.95
C ASP A 96 -33.90 8.28 8.10
N THR A 97 -33.20 9.39 8.35
CA THR A 97 -33.65 10.80 8.28
C THR A 97 -34.47 11.30 9.46
N PHE A 98 -33.86 12.11 10.33
CA PHE A 98 -34.38 13.46 10.65
C PHE A 98 -33.37 14.27 11.48
N LEU A 99 -33.02 15.45 10.96
CA LEU A 99 -32.35 16.53 11.66
C LEU A 99 -33.34 17.11 12.68
N ILE A 100 -33.08 17.00 13.99
CA ILE A 100 -33.83 17.71 15.01
C ILE A 100 -32.85 18.45 15.92
N GLY A 101 -32.94 19.78 15.87
CA GLY A 101 -32.24 20.68 16.77
C GLY A 101 -32.78 20.64 18.19
N THR A 102 -31.85 20.85 19.13
CA THR A 102 -32.01 21.48 20.44
C THR A 102 -33.26 21.11 21.26
N LEU A 103 -33.09 20.14 22.16
CA LEU A 103 -33.70 20.10 23.49
C LEU A 103 -32.76 19.28 24.39
N GLN A 104 -31.92 19.94 25.19
CA GLN A 104 -31.12 19.28 26.24
C GLN A 104 -32.07 18.73 27.31
N PRO A 105 -32.11 17.42 27.59
CA PRO A 105 -32.66 16.94 28.86
C PRO A 105 -31.66 17.31 29.96
N ASN A 106 -32.16 18.08 30.91
CA ASN A 106 -31.47 18.59 32.09
C ASN A 106 -30.78 17.43 32.86
N VAL A 107 -29.45 17.34 32.77
CA VAL A 107 -28.59 16.35 33.46
C VAL A 107 -28.83 16.30 34.98
N ASN A 108 -29.39 17.38 35.53
CA ASN A 108 -29.76 17.51 36.95
C ASN A 108 -30.93 16.61 37.37
N ALA A 109 -31.81 16.19 36.45
CA ALA A 109 -32.93 15.30 36.79
C ALA A 109 -32.48 13.82 36.93
N ILE A 110 -31.41 13.43 36.25
CA ILE A 110 -30.85 12.07 36.32
C ILE A 110 -30.02 11.90 37.60
N THR A 111 -29.28 12.94 38.00
CA THR A 111 -28.50 12.95 39.24
C THR A 111 -29.37 13.00 40.50
N SER A 112 -30.57 13.59 40.46
CA SER A 112 -31.47 13.61 41.62
C SER A 112 -32.23 12.29 41.86
N PHE A 113 -32.29 11.37 40.89
CA PHE A 113 -32.96 10.08 41.03
C PHE A 113 -32.03 8.94 41.50
N LEU A 114 -30.71 9.10 41.32
CA LEU A 114 -29.68 8.12 41.71
C LEU A 114 -29.17 8.30 43.15
N GLY A 115 -30.07 8.62 44.07
CA GLY A 115 -29.78 8.86 45.49
C GLY A 115 -28.76 7.89 46.10
N HIS A 116 -27.64 8.48 46.53
CA HIS A 116 -26.61 7.97 47.43
C HIS A 116 -26.16 6.51 47.28
N LYS A 117 -25.07 6.29 46.53
CA LYS A 117 -23.85 5.62 47.02
C LYS A 117 -22.66 5.94 46.11
N GLN A 118 -21.57 6.37 46.75
CA GLN A 118 -20.31 6.84 46.14
C GLN A 118 -19.69 5.80 45.19
N ASN A 119 -19.23 6.23 44.01
CA ASN A 119 -17.83 6.09 43.57
C ASN A 119 -17.59 6.72 42.17
N VAL A 120 -16.65 7.67 42.15
CA VAL A 120 -15.73 8.12 41.08
C VAL A 120 -16.29 8.30 39.66
N ILE A 121 -16.54 9.56 39.29
CA ILE A 121 -16.56 10.05 37.90
C ILE A 121 -15.46 11.12 37.82
N GLU A 122 -14.38 10.86 37.10
CA GLU A 122 -13.45 11.91 36.65
C GLU A 122 -13.91 12.41 35.28
N ILE A 123 -14.02 13.74 35.15
CA ILE A 123 -14.32 14.46 33.90
C ILE A 123 -13.06 15.26 33.59
N GLU A 124 -12.44 15.03 32.43
CA GLU A 124 -11.41 15.93 31.89
C GLU A 124 -11.80 16.41 30.48
N GLN A 125 -11.79 17.75 30.31
CA GLN A 125 -11.92 18.47 29.05
C GLN A 125 -10.52 18.82 28.53
N GLN A 126 -10.23 18.58 27.24
CA GLN A 126 -9.16 19.31 26.55
C GLN A 126 -9.41 19.42 25.04
N GLU A 127 -9.14 20.62 24.50
CA GLU A 127 -9.31 21.07 23.10
C GLU A 127 -8.05 20.87 22.25
N VAL A 128 -8.17 20.43 20.98
CA VAL A 128 -7.28 20.82 19.85
C VAL A 128 -8.00 20.56 18.48
N PRO A 129 -7.55 21.09 17.31
CA PRO A 129 -8.39 21.86 16.37
C PRO A 129 -8.73 21.11 15.04
N SER A 130 -9.70 21.67 14.31
CA SER A 130 -10.26 21.28 13.00
C SER A 130 -9.27 21.35 11.81
N PHE A 131 -9.27 20.42 10.84
CA PHE A 131 -9.99 20.38 9.52
C PHE A 131 -9.39 19.23 8.63
N PRO A 132 -9.87 18.92 7.40
CA PRO A 132 -11.17 18.50 6.85
C PRO A 132 -11.12 17.05 6.24
N PRO A 133 -12.22 16.49 5.66
CA PRO A 133 -12.33 15.08 5.29
C PRO A 133 -11.95 14.80 3.83
N LEU A 134 -11.33 13.66 3.55
CA LEU A 134 -11.23 13.09 2.20
C LEU A 134 -11.46 11.57 2.24
N PHE A 135 -12.39 11.13 1.41
CA PHE A 135 -12.90 9.77 1.24
C PHE A 135 -11.89 8.82 0.58
N GLY A 136 -11.82 7.56 1.04
CA GLY A 136 -11.17 6.42 0.35
C GLY A 136 -10.53 5.42 1.34
N PRO A 137 -10.58 4.08 1.12
CA PRO A 137 -10.56 3.10 2.22
C PRO A 137 -9.16 2.65 2.63
N VAL A 138 -8.79 2.89 3.89
CA VAL A 138 -7.82 2.07 4.66
C VAL A 138 -8.32 2.06 6.11
N GLN A 139 -8.59 0.87 6.67
CA GLN A 139 -8.67 0.72 8.13
C GLN A 139 -7.24 0.71 8.67
N ASP A 140 -6.67 1.89 8.89
CA ASP A 140 -5.48 2.04 9.71
C ASP A 140 -5.89 2.20 11.17
N GLY A 141 -5.34 1.34 12.03
CA GLY A 141 -5.50 1.43 13.47
C GLY A 141 -4.94 2.75 13.99
N LEU A 142 -5.58 3.29 15.04
CA LEU A 142 -5.08 4.45 15.78
C LEU A 142 -3.70 4.13 16.36
N LEU A 143 -2.67 4.78 15.82
CA LEU A 143 -1.27 4.65 16.24
C LEU A 143 -0.96 5.69 17.32
N TYR A 144 -0.75 5.27 18.57
CA TYR A 144 -0.20 6.13 19.62
C TYR A 144 1.28 5.81 19.81
N ARG A 145 2.19 6.77 19.56
CA ARG A 145 3.63 6.64 19.87
C ARG A 145 3.87 7.07 21.31
N TYR A 146 4.30 6.13 22.16
CA TYR A 146 5.08 6.45 23.37
C TYR A 146 6.56 6.11 23.08
N PRO A 147 7.53 6.80 23.70
CA PRO A 147 8.96 6.69 23.36
C PRO A 147 9.52 5.26 23.38
N ASP A 148 8.93 4.36 24.17
CA ASP A 148 9.47 3.02 24.40
C ASP A 148 8.47 1.87 24.13
N ILE A 149 7.26 2.17 23.64
CA ILE A 149 6.21 1.16 23.43
C ILE A 149 5.40 1.48 22.17
N GLN A 150 5.42 0.58 21.19
CA GLN A 150 4.38 0.53 20.15
C GLN A 150 3.22 -0.32 20.67
N ILE A 151 2.00 0.22 20.60
CA ILE A 151 0.75 -0.50 20.87
C ILE A 151 -0.09 -0.41 19.61
N SER A 152 -0.36 -1.56 18.98
CA SER A 152 -1.32 -1.66 17.88
C SER A 152 -2.57 -2.40 18.36
N PHE A 153 -3.75 -1.87 18.06
CA PHE A 153 -5.02 -2.54 18.32
C PHE A 153 -5.51 -3.19 17.03
N VAL A 154 -5.68 -4.51 17.03
CA VAL A 154 -6.38 -5.22 15.96
C VAL A 154 -7.77 -5.57 16.46
N LEU A 155 -8.81 -5.05 15.80
CA LEU A 155 -10.20 -5.43 16.04
C LEU A 155 -10.58 -6.50 15.02
N GLN A 156 -10.74 -7.74 15.48
CA GLN A 156 -11.27 -8.84 14.66
C GLN A 156 -12.74 -9.06 15.06
N SER A 157 -13.66 -8.99 14.08
CA SER A 157 -15.06 -9.37 14.29
C SER A 157 -15.29 -10.76 13.71
N ASP A 158 -15.40 -11.77 14.58
CA ASP A 158 -15.88 -13.09 14.19
C ASP A 158 -17.41 -13.14 14.29
N THR A 159 -18.06 -13.72 13.29
CA THR A 159 -19.52 -13.61 13.06
C THR A 159 -20.42 -14.40 14.00
N GLU A 160 -19.91 -15.11 15.02
CA GLU A 160 -20.79 -15.94 15.88
C GLU A 160 -20.54 -15.88 17.39
N SER A 161 -19.66 -15.01 17.89
CA SER A 161 -19.63 -14.71 19.33
C SER A 161 -19.00 -13.34 19.58
N TYR A 162 -19.69 -12.48 20.34
CA TYR A 162 -19.16 -11.16 20.76
C TYR A 162 -18.03 -11.35 21.79
N HIS A 163 -16.87 -11.82 21.34
CA HIS A 163 -15.60 -11.70 22.03
C HIS A 163 -14.72 -10.77 21.22
N SER A 164 -14.65 -9.51 21.62
CA SER A 164 -13.64 -8.57 21.11
C SER A 164 -12.28 -9.05 21.60
N ARG A 165 -11.51 -9.74 20.75
CA ARG A 165 -10.09 -9.96 21.01
C ARG A 165 -9.37 -8.66 20.68
N ALA A 166 -8.78 -8.03 21.68
CA ALA A 166 -7.79 -6.97 21.49
C ALA A 166 -6.40 -7.63 21.58
N SER A 167 -5.70 -7.69 20.45
CA SER A 167 -4.28 -8.07 20.45
C SER A 167 -3.47 -6.81 20.69
N VAL A 168 -2.72 -6.75 21.80
CA VAL A 168 -1.73 -5.70 22.06
C VAL A 168 -0.39 -6.22 21.55
N ILE A 169 0.07 -5.70 20.41
CA ILE A 169 1.42 -6.00 19.93
C ILE A 169 2.38 -5.11 20.71
N LEU A 170 3.10 -5.69 21.65
CA LEU A 170 4.20 -5.06 22.38
C LEU A 170 5.50 -5.30 21.63
N ARG A 171 6.14 -4.25 21.11
CA ARG A 171 7.47 -4.34 20.49
C ARG A 171 8.55 -3.89 21.47
N ASN A 172 9.77 -4.44 21.32
CA ASN A 172 10.98 -4.04 22.05
C ASN A 172 10.95 -4.27 23.57
N LEU A 173 10.27 -5.33 24.02
CA LEU A 173 10.16 -5.68 25.43
C LEU A 173 10.74 -7.07 25.70
N ALA A 174 11.67 -7.15 26.64
CA ALA A 174 12.15 -8.40 27.21
C ALA A 174 11.19 -8.86 28.30
N PHE A 175 10.76 -10.13 28.26
CA PHE A 175 9.83 -10.70 29.24
C PHE A 175 10.56 -11.72 30.11
N GLN A 176 10.61 -11.51 31.43
CA GLN A 176 10.97 -12.58 32.37
C GLN A 176 9.70 -13.19 32.98
N LYS A 177 9.54 -14.50 32.82
CA LYS A 177 8.64 -15.30 33.66
C LYS A 177 9.49 -16.00 34.71
N ASN A 178 9.15 -15.86 35.99
CA ASN A 178 9.85 -16.53 37.10
C ASN A 178 10.10 -18.02 36.77
N GLY A 179 11.37 -18.38 36.53
CA GLY A 179 11.83 -19.77 36.36
C GLY A 179 12.04 -20.29 34.92
N MET A 180 12.10 -19.44 33.88
CA MET A 180 12.50 -19.87 32.52
C MET A 180 13.62 -19.00 31.93
N ASP A 181 14.55 -19.64 31.23
CA ASP A 181 15.75 -19.06 30.62
C ASP A 181 15.42 -18.23 29.37
N SER A 182 16.19 -17.18 29.10
CA SER A 182 15.94 -16.16 28.06
C SER A 182 16.05 -16.65 26.61
N ALA A 183 16.58 -17.86 26.40
CA ALA A 183 16.91 -18.42 25.08
C ALA A 183 15.72 -18.98 24.26
N GLN A 184 14.47 -18.78 24.70
CA GLN A 184 13.26 -19.35 24.04
C GLN A 184 12.24 -18.30 23.57
N LEU A 185 12.59 -17.02 23.55
CA LEU A 185 11.66 -15.93 23.27
C LEU A 185 11.65 -15.51 21.80
N GLN A 186 11.23 -16.42 20.92
CA GLN A 186 10.57 -16.05 19.66
C GLN A 186 9.09 -16.39 19.85
N ASP A 187 8.26 -15.36 20.00
CA ASP A 187 6.90 -15.29 19.46
C ASP A 187 6.07 -14.24 20.22
N THR A 188 5.35 -13.47 19.43
CA THR A 188 4.30 -12.52 19.80
C THR A 188 3.51 -12.94 21.05
N TYR A 189 3.58 -12.15 22.13
CA TYR A 189 2.71 -12.35 23.29
C TYR A 189 1.31 -11.81 22.99
N THR A 190 0.32 -12.70 23.03
CA THR A 190 -1.10 -12.29 23.02
C THR A 190 -1.54 -12.11 24.47
N VAL A 191 -1.79 -10.87 24.90
CA VAL A 191 -2.39 -10.60 26.22
C VAL A 191 -3.90 -10.66 26.10
N SER A 192 -4.54 -11.61 26.78
CA SER A 192 -5.99 -11.71 26.86
C SER A 192 -6.52 -10.64 27.83
N ILE A 193 -7.36 -9.73 27.34
CA ILE A 193 -8.05 -8.75 28.17
C ILE A 193 -9.48 -9.28 28.42
N GLU A 194 -9.80 -9.64 29.66
CA GLU A 194 -11.15 -9.95 30.10
C GLU A 194 -11.65 -8.85 31.04
N ASN A 195 -12.84 -8.30 30.79
CA ASN A 195 -13.49 -7.30 31.65
C ASN A 195 -12.66 -6.04 31.97
N TRP A 196 -11.76 -5.61 31.07
CA TRP A 196 -10.87 -4.45 31.27
C TRP A 196 -9.91 -4.57 32.47
N GLU A 197 -9.76 -5.76 33.06
CA GLU A 197 -8.80 -6.01 34.14
C GLU A 197 -7.69 -6.94 33.65
N LEU A 198 -6.44 -6.49 33.77
CA LEU A 198 -5.25 -7.34 33.63
C LEU A 198 -5.22 -8.33 34.80
N LYS A 199 -5.63 -9.58 34.58
CA LYS A 199 -5.49 -10.64 35.58
C LYS A 199 -4.20 -11.43 35.38
N ASN A 200 -3.37 -11.38 36.41
CA ASN A 200 -2.40 -12.42 36.76
C ASN A 200 -1.26 -12.68 35.76
N THR A 201 -0.62 -11.61 35.29
CA THR A 201 0.75 -11.67 34.77
C THR A 201 1.60 -10.63 35.47
N ALA A 202 2.58 -11.10 36.24
CA ALA A 202 3.72 -10.30 36.65
C ALA A 202 4.54 -9.98 35.39
N LEU A 203 4.08 -9.00 34.63
CA LEU A 203 4.76 -8.43 33.48
C LEU A 203 5.59 -7.26 34.01
N THR A 204 6.80 -7.55 34.47
CA THR A 204 7.80 -6.51 34.69
C THR A 204 8.33 -6.10 33.32
N LEU A 205 7.97 -4.89 32.91
CA LEU A 205 8.59 -4.19 31.78
C LEU A 205 10.06 -3.99 32.13
N HIS A 206 10.98 -4.71 31.47
CA HIS A 206 12.41 -4.41 31.56
C HIS A 206 12.83 -3.67 30.30
N SER A 207 13.56 -2.57 30.47
CA SER A 207 14.26 -1.90 29.37
C SER A 207 15.23 -2.89 28.75
N PHE A 208 15.20 -3.11 27.44
CA PHE A 208 16.15 -4.01 26.78
C PHE A 208 17.57 -3.46 26.95
N THR A 209 18.44 -4.25 27.57
CA THR A 209 19.81 -3.86 27.89
C THR A 209 20.81 -4.69 27.10
N CYS A 210 22.10 -4.30 27.16
CA CYS A 210 23.15 -5.12 26.55
C CYS A 210 23.26 -6.53 27.16
N SER A 211 22.73 -6.79 28.36
CA SER A 211 22.66 -8.14 28.92
C SER A 211 21.56 -9.01 28.28
N ASP A 212 20.60 -8.40 27.58
CA ASP A 212 19.52 -9.12 26.89
C ASP A 212 19.90 -9.47 25.43
N VAL A 213 21.05 -8.99 24.95
CA VAL A 213 21.57 -9.27 23.61
C VAL A 213 21.92 -10.77 23.50
N PRO A 214 21.54 -11.45 22.40
CA PRO A 214 21.83 -12.86 22.24
C PRO A 214 23.31 -13.20 22.34
N GLU A 215 23.63 -14.39 22.87
CA GLU A 215 25.02 -14.82 23.03
C GLU A 215 25.79 -14.75 21.70
N GLY A 216 26.99 -14.17 21.75
CA GLY A 216 27.85 -13.97 20.58
C GLY A 216 27.51 -12.74 19.73
N TRP A 217 26.50 -11.95 20.10
CA TRP A 217 26.20 -10.66 19.46
C TRP A 217 26.73 -9.50 20.30
N LYS A 218 27.19 -8.45 19.61
CA LYS A 218 27.64 -7.21 20.21
C LYS A 218 26.49 -6.22 20.27
N CYS A 219 26.34 -5.61 21.43
CA CYS A 219 25.32 -4.59 21.68
C CYS A 219 25.63 -3.30 20.91
N ILE A 220 24.61 -2.75 20.24
CA ILE A 220 24.65 -1.45 19.59
C ILE A 220 23.60 -0.56 20.23
N SER A 221 24.04 0.47 20.96
CA SER A 221 23.16 1.30 21.80
C SER A 221 23.25 2.80 21.51
N SER A 222 24.22 3.20 20.70
CA SER A 222 24.57 4.60 20.45
C SER A 222 25.15 4.81 19.06
N ALA A 223 25.17 6.07 18.61
CA ALA A 223 25.80 6.47 17.36
C ALA A 223 27.30 6.12 17.32
N ASP A 224 27.98 6.16 18.47
CA ASP A 224 29.40 5.78 18.59
C ASP A 224 29.63 4.29 18.37
N ASP A 225 28.69 3.44 18.81
CA ASP A 225 28.79 1.99 18.62
C ASP A 225 28.69 1.64 17.14
N VAL A 226 27.73 2.23 16.42
CA VAL A 226 27.56 2.00 14.97
C VAL A 226 28.79 2.46 14.21
N ARG A 227 29.36 3.64 14.54
CA ARG A 227 30.58 4.16 13.88
C ARG A 227 31.82 3.29 14.10
N LYS A 228 31.89 2.56 15.21
CA LYS A 228 33.05 1.71 15.53
C LYS A 228 33.10 0.44 14.67
N ILE A 229 32.01 0.05 14.01
CA ILE A 229 31.96 -1.14 13.16
C ILE A 229 32.94 -0.97 11.99
N GLY A 230 33.92 -1.87 11.94
CA GLY A 230 35.01 -1.93 10.97
C GLY A 230 36.17 -0.97 11.22
N THR A 231 36.09 -0.10 12.24
CA THR A 231 37.13 0.87 12.57
C THR A 231 37.84 0.59 13.89
N SER A 232 37.21 -0.23 14.75
CA SER A 232 37.77 -0.71 16.01
C SER A 232 38.06 -2.20 15.96
N SER A 233 39.14 -2.65 16.64
CA SER A 233 39.42 -4.08 16.84
C SER A 233 38.27 -4.82 17.55
N ASP A 234 37.52 -4.10 18.39
CA ASP A 234 36.42 -4.67 19.16
C ASP A 234 35.11 -4.71 18.38
N MET A 235 35.05 -4.17 17.17
CA MET A 235 33.86 -4.17 16.32
C MET A 235 34.28 -4.49 14.87
N PRO A 236 34.73 -5.72 14.55
CA PRO A 236 35.24 -6.07 13.23
C PRO A 236 34.13 -6.23 12.16
N LEU A 237 34.48 -6.13 10.88
CA LEU A 237 33.51 -6.18 9.77
C LEU A 237 32.79 -7.54 9.59
N ASP A 238 33.29 -8.60 10.22
CA ASP A 238 32.71 -9.95 10.25
C ASP A 238 31.91 -10.24 11.54
N GLY A 239 31.77 -9.24 12.42
CA GLY A 239 31.07 -9.36 13.70
C GLY A 239 29.55 -9.49 13.59
N LYS A 240 28.91 -9.84 14.70
CA LYS A 240 27.45 -9.87 14.86
C LYS A 240 26.99 -8.73 15.76
N TYR A 241 26.02 -7.94 15.31
CA TYR A 241 25.61 -6.68 15.93
C TYR A 241 24.11 -6.62 16.14
N PHE A 242 23.69 -6.27 17.35
CA PHE A 242 22.28 -6.25 17.75
C PHE A 242 21.94 -4.90 18.38
N GLN A 243 21.01 -4.17 17.74
CA GLN A 243 20.60 -2.85 18.20
C GLN A 243 19.57 -2.94 19.33
N ILE A 244 19.74 -2.08 20.34
CA ILE A 244 18.90 -2.08 21.53
C ILE A 244 18.18 -0.76 21.82
N ASN A 245 18.49 0.30 21.06
CA ASN A 245 17.93 1.63 21.22
C ASN A 245 17.77 2.30 19.86
N ASP A 246 16.93 3.34 19.80
CA ASP A 246 16.94 4.30 18.70
C ASP A 246 18.27 5.09 18.69
N ILE A 247 18.78 5.36 17.49
CA ILE A 247 20.09 5.99 17.29
C ILE A 247 19.91 7.23 16.43
N ASN A 248 20.39 8.37 16.94
CA ASN A 248 20.37 9.62 16.20
C ASN A 248 21.77 9.95 15.68
N LEU A 249 21.92 10.08 14.36
CA LEU A 249 23.19 10.38 13.70
C LEU A 249 23.42 11.87 13.41
N SER A 250 22.49 12.76 13.78
CA SER A 250 22.57 14.21 13.46
C SER A 250 23.80 14.92 14.04
N SER A 251 24.42 14.38 15.09
CA SER A 251 25.65 14.92 15.68
C SER A 251 26.92 14.53 14.90
N ILE A 252 26.80 13.64 13.90
CA ILE A 252 27.91 13.18 13.07
C ILE A 252 27.91 13.99 11.78
N SER A 253 28.87 14.91 11.65
CA SER A 253 29.00 15.78 10.48
C SER A 253 29.50 15.06 9.23
N GLU A 254 30.27 13.99 9.40
CA GLU A 254 30.81 13.18 8.31
C GLU A 254 30.66 11.69 8.64
N TRP A 255 29.77 11.01 7.91
CA TRP A 255 29.62 9.56 8.02
C TRP A 255 30.66 8.84 7.16
N THR A 256 31.33 7.85 7.75
CA THR A 256 32.16 6.89 7.02
C THR A 256 31.33 5.61 6.83
N PRO A 257 31.01 5.20 5.59
CA PRO A 257 30.23 3.99 5.35
C PRO A 257 30.86 2.75 5.97
N ILE A 258 30.02 1.88 6.54
CA ILE A 258 30.49 0.60 7.11
C ILE A 258 30.85 -0.36 5.97
N GLY A 259 32.11 -0.76 5.92
CA GLY A 259 32.63 -1.64 4.87
C GLY A 259 32.92 -0.90 3.56
N THR A 260 33.96 -1.36 2.89
CA THR A 260 34.42 -0.87 1.57
C THR A 260 34.57 -2.04 0.61
N GLU A 261 34.76 -1.79 -0.68
CA GLU A 261 34.97 -2.89 -1.64
C GLU A 261 36.22 -3.74 -1.31
N SER A 262 37.28 -3.12 -0.78
CA SER A 262 38.51 -3.83 -0.38
C SER A 262 38.44 -4.48 1.01
N ALA A 263 37.52 -4.02 1.86
CA ALA A 263 37.25 -4.56 3.18
C ALA A 263 35.73 -4.54 3.44
N PRO A 264 34.98 -5.50 2.88
CA PRO A 264 33.53 -5.47 2.92
C PRO A 264 32.99 -5.85 4.30
N PHE A 265 31.78 -5.41 4.61
CA PHE A 265 31.03 -5.96 5.73
C PHE A 265 30.56 -7.39 5.37
N THR A 266 31.03 -8.37 6.13
CA THR A 266 30.70 -9.80 5.95
C THR A 266 29.94 -10.36 7.15
N GLY A 267 29.74 -9.54 8.19
CA GLY A 267 29.09 -9.90 9.43
C GLY A 267 27.57 -9.90 9.37
N SER A 268 26.94 -9.78 10.55
CA SER A 268 25.49 -9.71 10.70
C SER A 268 25.08 -8.48 11.49
N TYR A 269 24.16 -7.67 10.97
CA TYR A 269 23.55 -6.55 11.68
C TYR A 269 22.04 -6.76 11.81
N ASN A 270 21.54 -6.75 13.05
CA ASN A 270 20.12 -6.81 13.35
C ASN A 270 19.71 -5.51 14.04
N GLY A 271 18.91 -4.70 13.35
CA GLY A 271 18.41 -3.43 13.87
C GLY A 271 17.31 -3.58 14.93
N ASN A 272 16.79 -4.80 15.13
CA ASN A 272 15.78 -5.12 16.12
C ASN A 272 14.56 -4.16 16.08
N SER A 273 14.22 -3.67 14.89
CA SER A 273 13.16 -2.69 14.63
C SER A 273 13.33 -1.32 15.30
N PHE A 274 14.47 -1.03 15.92
CA PHE A 274 14.80 0.32 16.37
C PHE A 274 15.21 1.20 15.19
N VAL A 275 15.00 2.51 15.35
CA VAL A 275 15.23 3.50 14.31
C VAL A 275 16.65 4.03 14.39
N ILE A 276 17.32 4.12 13.25
CA ILE A 276 18.50 4.95 13.04
C ILE A 276 18.04 6.17 12.23
N ASN A 277 18.22 7.38 12.75
CA ASN A 277 17.73 8.59 12.10
C ASN A 277 18.85 9.55 11.68
N SER A 278 18.51 10.42 10.72
CA SER A 278 19.30 11.59 10.34
C SER A 278 20.69 11.28 9.75
N LEU A 279 20.81 10.17 9.01
CA LEU A 279 22.03 9.83 8.29
C LEU A 279 22.30 10.86 7.18
N THR A 280 23.42 11.56 7.25
CA THR A 280 23.85 12.51 6.22
C THR A 280 25.20 12.10 5.62
N ILE A 281 25.25 11.97 4.29
CA ILE A 281 26.45 11.69 3.51
C ILE A 281 26.53 12.71 2.38
N ASN A 282 27.65 13.42 2.26
CA ASN A 282 27.90 14.34 1.15
C ASN A 282 29.23 14.00 0.47
N GLN A 283 29.19 13.02 -0.43
CA GLN A 283 30.37 12.45 -1.10
C GLN A 283 30.17 12.37 -2.63
N PRO A 284 29.97 13.50 -3.34
CA PRO A 284 29.59 13.54 -4.76
C PRO A 284 30.64 12.93 -5.71
N THR A 285 31.85 12.65 -5.25
CA THR A 285 32.93 12.05 -6.03
C THR A 285 33.21 10.59 -5.68
N HIS A 286 32.60 10.05 -4.62
CA HIS A 286 32.83 8.68 -4.16
C HIS A 286 31.65 7.77 -4.48
N THR A 287 31.95 6.49 -4.66
CA THR A 287 30.96 5.45 -4.93
C THR A 287 30.63 4.67 -3.67
N ASN A 288 29.56 3.85 -3.70
CA ASN A 288 29.19 2.93 -2.62
C ASN A 288 28.88 3.66 -1.31
N GLN A 289 27.84 4.49 -1.34
CA GLN A 289 27.43 5.32 -0.20
C GLN A 289 26.13 4.80 0.40
N GLY A 290 26.08 4.77 1.74
CA GLY A 290 24.96 4.30 2.55
C GLY A 290 25.39 4.16 4.00
N LEU A 291 24.49 3.69 4.88
CA LEU A 291 24.90 3.28 6.23
C LEU A 291 26.04 2.25 6.15
N PHE A 292 25.85 1.26 5.28
CA PHE A 292 26.87 0.33 4.82
C PHE A 292 27.34 0.73 3.42
N GLY A 293 28.65 0.84 3.22
CA GLY A 293 29.21 1.15 1.91
C GLY A 293 29.17 -0.08 1.00
N TYR A 294 29.75 -1.19 1.48
CA TYR A 294 29.84 -2.44 0.75
C TYR A 294 29.61 -3.65 1.66
N VAL A 295 28.66 -4.50 1.29
CA VAL A 295 28.29 -5.74 1.99
C VAL A 295 28.57 -6.91 1.06
N SER A 296 29.28 -7.92 1.56
CA SER A 296 29.67 -9.11 0.78
C SER A 296 29.44 -10.38 1.59
N GLY A 297 28.40 -11.15 1.25
CA GLY A 297 27.98 -12.31 2.05
C GLY A 297 27.47 -11.98 3.45
N GLY A 298 27.30 -10.69 3.76
CA GLY A 298 26.79 -10.21 5.04
C GLY A 298 25.27 -10.30 5.14
N THR A 299 24.76 -10.20 6.36
CA THR A 299 23.32 -10.23 6.65
C THR A 299 22.89 -8.95 7.36
N ILE A 300 21.90 -8.24 6.81
CA ILE A 300 21.32 -7.04 7.40
C ILE A 300 19.82 -7.26 7.56
N THR A 301 19.32 -7.14 8.79
CA THR A 301 17.94 -7.47 9.13
C THR A 301 17.32 -6.45 10.07
N ASN A 302 16.02 -6.20 9.93
CA ASN A 302 15.23 -5.40 10.87
C ASN A 302 15.77 -3.98 11.10
N VAL A 303 16.43 -3.37 10.10
CA VAL A 303 16.97 -2.01 10.21
C VAL A 303 15.95 -1.01 9.72
N GLN A 304 15.63 -0.02 10.56
CA GLN A 304 14.76 1.10 10.18
C GLN A 304 15.59 2.37 10.08
N LEU A 305 15.67 2.95 8.87
CA LEU A 305 16.31 4.23 8.63
C LEU A 305 15.25 5.31 8.39
N GLU A 306 15.42 6.47 9.04
CA GLU A 306 14.56 7.63 8.84
C GLU A 306 15.38 8.88 8.52
N ASN A 307 14.86 9.72 7.62
CA ASN A 307 15.41 11.04 7.28
C ASN A 307 16.86 10.98 6.77
N VAL A 308 17.08 10.15 5.75
CA VAL A 308 18.40 10.05 5.10
C VAL A 308 18.60 11.19 4.09
N HIS A 309 19.84 11.69 4.03
CA HIS A 309 20.31 12.59 2.97
C HIS A 309 21.67 12.12 2.46
N ILE A 310 21.71 11.58 1.25
CA ILE A 310 22.90 10.94 0.67
C ILE A 310 23.18 11.55 -0.69
N ILE A 311 24.38 12.08 -0.85
CA ILE A 311 24.95 12.50 -2.13
C ILE A 311 26.16 11.60 -2.41
N ALA A 312 26.14 10.92 -3.55
CA ALA A 312 27.20 10.03 -4.01
C ALA A 312 27.50 10.27 -5.50
N LYS A 313 28.62 9.75 -5.99
CA LYS A 313 28.84 9.62 -7.42
C LYS A 313 28.04 8.46 -8.01
N GLU A 314 28.25 7.25 -7.50
CA GLU A 314 27.58 6.02 -7.96
C GLU A 314 27.24 5.10 -6.79
N ASN A 315 26.26 4.21 -6.95
CA ASN A 315 25.87 3.20 -5.96
C ASN A 315 25.50 3.84 -4.62
N ALA A 316 24.46 4.67 -4.61
CA ALA A 316 23.90 5.25 -3.40
C ALA A 316 22.67 4.45 -2.97
N GLY A 317 22.65 4.00 -1.71
CA GLY A 317 21.47 3.47 -1.07
C GLY A 317 21.33 4.01 0.33
N GLY A 318 20.11 4.25 0.80
CA GLY A 318 19.86 4.67 2.19
C GLY A 318 20.56 3.75 3.19
N LEU A 319 20.39 2.43 3.00
CA LEU A 319 20.97 1.41 3.85
C LEU A 319 22.32 0.89 3.32
N ILE A 320 22.41 0.58 2.02
CA ILE A 320 23.57 -0.08 1.43
C ILE A 320 23.98 0.58 0.11
N GLY A 321 25.25 0.92 -0.05
CA GLY A 321 25.80 1.29 -1.35
C GLY A 321 25.79 0.10 -2.33
N THR A 322 26.55 -0.95 -2.02
CA THR A 322 26.58 -2.21 -2.79
C THR A 322 26.36 -3.45 -1.91
N ALA A 323 25.45 -4.34 -2.32
CA ALA A 323 25.25 -5.67 -1.75
C ALA A 323 25.71 -6.74 -2.75
N ALA A 324 26.66 -7.60 -2.37
CA ALA A 324 27.32 -8.56 -3.25
C ALA A 324 27.49 -9.95 -2.60
N SER A 325 27.92 -10.93 -3.40
CA SER A 325 28.30 -12.28 -2.97
C SER A 325 27.31 -12.93 -2.00
N ALA A 326 26.06 -13.09 -2.43
CA ALA A 326 24.96 -13.68 -1.65
C ALA A 326 24.65 -12.95 -0.33
N SER A 327 24.73 -11.62 -0.33
CA SER A 327 24.29 -10.81 0.81
C SER A 327 22.77 -10.93 1.02
N LEU A 328 22.33 -10.87 2.27
CA LEU A 328 20.93 -10.91 2.66
C LEU A 328 20.51 -9.58 3.28
N VAL A 329 19.47 -8.98 2.73
CA VAL A 329 18.79 -7.80 3.29
C VAL A 329 17.33 -8.16 3.51
N ARG A 330 16.87 -8.13 4.76
CA ARG A 330 15.49 -8.52 5.09
C ARG A 330 14.81 -7.59 6.07
N ASN A 331 13.51 -7.36 5.89
CA ASN A 331 12.66 -6.62 6.81
C ASN A 331 13.27 -5.27 7.21
N SER A 332 13.84 -4.55 6.24
CA SER A 332 14.54 -3.30 6.49
C SER A 332 13.93 -2.17 5.68
N THR A 333 13.88 -0.97 6.25
CA THR A 333 13.20 0.17 5.64
C THR A 333 14.04 1.44 5.61
N VAL A 334 13.78 2.29 4.62
CA VAL A 334 14.29 3.66 4.54
C VAL A 334 13.11 4.59 4.27
N THR A 335 12.84 5.51 5.19
CA THR A 335 11.70 6.44 5.10
C THR A 335 12.11 7.88 5.45
N GLY A 336 11.14 8.80 5.45
CA GLY A 336 11.38 10.24 5.62
C GLY A 336 11.39 11.01 4.31
N TYR A 337 10.53 10.61 3.36
CA TYR A 337 10.28 11.36 2.14
C TYR A 337 9.67 12.74 2.47
N ASP A 338 10.41 13.79 2.14
CA ASP A 338 9.88 15.13 2.00
C ASP A 338 9.85 15.44 0.49
N PRO A 339 8.69 15.69 -0.13
CA PRO A 339 8.60 16.02 -1.56
C PRO A 339 9.43 17.25 -1.96
N SER A 340 9.80 18.10 -1.01
CA SER A 340 10.66 19.26 -1.23
C SER A 340 12.16 18.97 -1.16
N ILE A 341 12.56 17.78 -0.72
CA ILE A 341 13.96 17.39 -0.51
C ILE A 341 14.26 16.11 -1.30
N ILE A 342 15.31 16.16 -2.11
CA ILE A 342 15.90 14.94 -2.69
C ILE A 342 16.71 14.25 -1.60
N ASN A 343 16.26 13.07 -1.17
CA ASN A 343 16.94 12.29 -0.13
C ASN A 343 18.22 11.65 -0.67
N ILE A 344 18.18 11.09 -1.89
CA ILE A 344 19.32 10.37 -2.48
C ILE A 344 19.64 10.97 -3.85
N ASN A 345 20.87 11.41 -4.03
CA ASN A 345 21.34 12.07 -5.24
C ASN A 345 22.67 11.49 -5.73
N GLY A 346 22.83 11.35 -7.04
CA GLY A 346 24.08 10.92 -7.66
C GLY A 346 23.98 10.74 -9.17
N GLU A 347 24.98 10.11 -9.78
CA GLU A 347 25.03 9.91 -11.23
C GLU A 347 24.40 8.57 -11.63
N LYS A 348 24.84 7.45 -11.03
CA LYS A 348 24.45 6.11 -11.46
C LYS A 348 24.14 5.15 -10.30
N GLY A 349 23.15 4.27 -10.48
CA GLY A 349 22.89 3.16 -9.57
C GLY A 349 22.40 3.65 -8.20
N LEU A 350 21.28 4.36 -8.21
CA LEU A 350 20.73 4.96 -6.98
C LEU A 350 19.45 4.22 -6.59
N GLY A 351 19.40 3.72 -5.36
CA GLY A 351 18.20 3.10 -4.79
C GLY A 351 17.82 3.76 -3.48
N GLY A 352 16.53 3.76 -3.13
CA GLY A 352 16.10 4.19 -1.80
C GLY A 352 16.75 3.39 -0.67
N LEU A 353 16.88 2.07 -0.87
CA LEU A 353 17.48 1.14 0.09
C LEU A 353 18.89 0.72 -0.31
N ILE A 354 19.06 0.25 -1.56
CA ILE A 354 20.33 -0.31 -2.06
C ILE A 354 20.72 0.34 -3.39
N GLY A 355 21.94 0.84 -3.52
CA GLY A 355 22.43 1.35 -4.81
C GLY A 355 22.56 0.25 -5.87
N LEU A 356 23.43 -0.72 -5.61
CA LEU A 356 23.69 -1.88 -6.47
C LEU A 356 23.54 -3.20 -5.71
N GLN A 357 22.74 -4.11 -6.23
CA GLN A 357 22.61 -5.48 -5.76
C GLN A 357 23.17 -6.44 -6.83
N LYS A 358 24.13 -7.30 -6.46
CA LYS A 358 24.76 -8.25 -7.38
C LYS A 358 25.09 -9.61 -6.76
N GLU A 359 25.43 -10.56 -7.63
CA GLU A 359 26.03 -11.86 -7.26
C GLU A 359 25.15 -12.69 -6.31
N LYS A 360 23.91 -12.95 -6.70
CA LYS A 360 22.93 -13.78 -5.96
C LYS A 360 22.52 -13.23 -4.60
N SER A 361 22.62 -11.92 -4.42
CA SER A 361 22.12 -11.26 -3.22
C SER A 361 20.58 -11.26 -3.19
N LEU A 362 20.01 -11.17 -1.98
CA LEU A 362 18.57 -11.25 -1.74
C LEU A 362 18.10 -10.03 -0.95
N THR A 363 17.14 -9.29 -1.52
CA THR A 363 16.32 -8.30 -0.82
C THR A 363 14.91 -8.86 -0.62
N ASP A 364 14.48 -8.95 0.63
CA ASP A 364 13.25 -9.64 1.03
C ASP A 364 12.45 -8.84 2.06
N GLN A 365 11.17 -8.59 1.82
CA GLN A 365 10.29 -7.83 2.73
C GLN A 365 10.85 -6.44 3.09
N CYS A 366 11.44 -5.74 2.12
CA CYS A 366 12.02 -4.42 2.35
C CYS A 366 11.17 -3.30 1.73
N TYR A 367 11.34 -2.08 2.25
CA TYR A 367 10.57 -0.92 1.81
C TYR A 367 11.42 0.36 1.75
N ALA A 368 11.20 1.17 0.73
CA ALA A 368 11.73 2.53 0.68
C ALA A 368 10.64 3.56 0.34
N SER A 369 10.62 4.66 1.07
CA SER A 369 9.78 5.84 0.82
C SER A 369 10.63 7.09 0.88
N VAL A 370 11.25 7.43 -0.24
CA VAL A 370 12.22 8.52 -0.36
C VAL A 370 12.23 9.11 -1.77
N GLY A 371 12.74 10.33 -1.89
CA GLY A 371 13.04 10.96 -3.17
C GLY A 371 14.41 10.52 -3.68
N VAL A 372 14.47 9.92 -4.87
CA VAL A 372 15.70 9.50 -5.53
C VAL A 372 15.91 10.32 -6.80
N LYS A 373 17.08 10.94 -6.96
CA LYS A 373 17.45 11.69 -8.14
C LYS A 373 18.76 11.19 -8.74
N GLY A 374 18.71 10.71 -9.98
CA GLY A 374 19.88 10.17 -10.67
C GLY A 374 20.03 10.64 -12.11
N ALA A 375 21.11 10.21 -12.77
CA ALA A 375 21.27 10.36 -14.22
C ALA A 375 21.13 9.02 -14.96
N ASP A 376 21.43 7.90 -14.30
CA ASP A 376 21.38 6.55 -14.86
C ASP A 376 21.01 5.49 -13.79
N HIS A 377 20.19 4.49 -14.15
CA HIS A 377 19.72 3.41 -13.27
C HIS A 377 19.27 3.88 -11.87
N ALA A 378 18.24 4.72 -11.81
CA ALA A 378 17.63 5.17 -10.56
C ALA A 378 16.37 4.35 -10.23
N GLY A 379 16.30 3.80 -9.02
CA GLY A 379 15.17 3.02 -8.53
C GLY A 379 14.67 3.51 -7.18
N GLY A 380 13.36 3.38 -6.91
CA GLY A 380 12.81 3.76 -5.60
C GLY A 380 13.30 2.88 -4.46
N LEU A 381 13.56 1.58 -4.70
CA LEU A 381 14.13 0.66 -3.71
C LEU A 381 15.59 0.31 -4.05
N ILE A 382 15.84 -0.13 -5.29
CA ILE A 382 17.15 -0.60 -5.74
C ILE A 382 17.56 0.12 -7.03
N GLY A 383 18.77 0.66 -7.11
CA GLY A 383 19.25 1.25 -8.36
C GLY A 383 19.44 0.20 -9.45
N GLU A 384 20.30 -0.78 -9.18
CA GLU A 384 20.59 -1.88 -10.11
C GLU A 384 20.50 -3.25 -9.43
N ASN A 385 19.85 -4.21 -10.09
CA ASN A 385 19.78 -5.60 -9.68
C ASN A 385 20.41 -6.49 -10.76
N HIS A 386 21.55 -7.12 -10.45
CA HIS A 386 22.30 -7.99 -11.36
C HIS A 386 22.40 -9.41 -10.80
N ALA A 387 21.89 -10.40 -11.53
CA ALA A 387 21.96 -11.80 -11.12
C ALA A 387 21.52 -12.04 -9.66
N SER A 388 20.51 -11.31 -9.19
CA SER A 388 20.09 -11.23 -7.79
C SER A 388 18.56 -11.10 -7.68
N THR A 389 18.02 -11.25 -6.46
CA THR A 389 16.59 -11.41 -6.24
C THR A 389 16.02 -10.29 -5.37
N VAL A 390 14.87 -9.76 -5.78
CA VAL A 390 14.05 -8.80 -5.04
C VAL A 390 12.66 -9.42 -4.86
N ILE A 391 12.27 -9.71 -3.63
CA ILE A 391 10.99 -10.36 -3.33
C ILE A 391 10.22 -9.65 -2.23
N GLN A 392 8.88 -9.69 -2.31
CA GLN A 392 7.98 -9.22 -1.25
C GLN A 392 8.26 -7.77 -0.79
N SER A 393 8.84 -6.97 -1.67
CA SER A 393 9.39 -5.65 -1.36
C SER A 393 8.71 -4.57 -2.17
N HIS A 394 8.70 -3.34 -1.65
CA HIS A 394 7.99 -2.24 -2.30
C HIS A 394 8.69 -0.89 -2.20
N ALA A 395 8.25 0.05 -3.02
CA ALA A 395 8.70 1.43 -3.00
C ALA A 395 7.55 2.41 -3.16
N SER A 396 7.72 3.59 -2.57
CA SER A 396 6.89 4.77 -2.79
C SER A 396 7.78 6.03 -2.82
N GLY A 397 7.17 7.19 -3.10
CA GLY A 397 7.88 8.46 -3.21
C GLY A 397 8.07 8.87 -4.66
N LYS A 398 9.24 9.43 -4.99
CA LYS A 398 9.52 9.97 -6.32
C LYS A 398 10.90 9.59 -6.83
N VAL A 399 10.96 9.16 -8.08
CA VAL A 399 12.21 8.92 -8.81
C VAL A 399 12.30 9.93 -9.94
N GLU A 400 13.33 10.77 -9.90
CA GLU A 400 13.63 11.79 -10.90
C GLU A 400 14.93 11.46 -11.62
N VAL A 401 14.91 11.38 -12.95
CA VAL A 401 16.14 11.25 -13.76
C VAL A 401 16.34 12.44 -14.68
N ILE A 402 17.47 13.12 -14.48
CA ILE A 402 17.88 14.31 -15.23
C ILE A 402 19.19 14.05 -15.97
N TYR A 403 19.18 14.26 -17.29
CA TYR A 403 20.40 14.19 -18.08
C TYR A 403 21.39 15.28 -17.71
N ASN A 404 22.63 14.89 -17.42
CA ASN A 404 23.72 15.79 -17.10
C ASN A 404 24.81 15.84 -18.20
N GLY A 405 24.60 15.21 -19.36
CA GLY A 405 25.61 15.17 -20.44
C GLY A 405 26.62 14.02 -20.35
N SER A 406 26.62 13.23 -19.28
CA SER A 406 27.71 12.27 -18.99
C SER A 406 27.54 10.87 -19.60
N TYR A 407 26.36 10.51 -20.10
CA TYR A 407 26.05 9.17 -20.60
C TYR A 407 25.54 9.16 -22.04
N THR A 408 25.77 8.07 -22.77
CA THR A 408 25.24 7.87 -24.11
C THR A 408 23.73 7.66 -24.04
N SER A 409 22.98 8.35 -24.90
CA SER A 409 21.53 8.18 -25.03
C SER A 409 21.21 6.72 -25.37
N GLY A 410 20.65 5.95 -24.43
CA GLY A 410 20.26 4.57 -24.70
C GLY A 410 20.19 3.63 -23.49
N THR A 411 20.97 3.88 -22.43
CA THR A 411 21.04 2.99 -21.24
C THR A 411 20.45 3.58 -19.97
N GLN A 412 19.89 4.78 -20.05
CA GLN A 412 19.29 5.49 -18.93
C GLN A 412 17.95 4.86 -18.57
N PHE A 413 17.93 4.08 -17.47
CA PHE A 413 16.73 3.44 -16.96
C PHE A 413 16.30 4.04 -15.62
N SER A 414 15.00 4.19 -15.45
CA SER A 414 14.43 4.68 -14.19
C SER A 414 13.22 3.85 -13.83
N GLY A 415 13.21 3.27 -12.63
CA GLY A 415 12.14 2.41 -12.16
C GLY A 415 11.54 2.90 -10.86
N GLY A 416 10.24 2.74 -10.67
CA GLY A 416 9.64 3.06 -9.38
C GLY A 416 10.12 2.15 -8.24
N LEU A 417 10.51 0.90 -8.53
CA LEU A 417 11.14 -0.02 -7.59
C LEU A 417 12.61 -0.27 -7.93
N VAL A 418 12.90 -0.70 -9.16
CA VAL A 418 14.26 -1.07 -9.60
C VAL A 418 14.66 -0.28 -10.84
N GLY A 419 15.78 0.45 -10.80
CA GLY A 419 16.27 1.20 -11.96
C GLY A 419 16.55 0.29 -13.17
N GLY A 420 17.40 -0.71 -12.99
CA GLY A 420 17.63 -1.77 -13.99
C GLY A 420 17.74 -3.16 -13.38
N ASN A 421 17.04 -4.12 -13.97
CA ASN A 421 17.06 -5.54 -13.63
C ASN A 421 17.75 -6.31 -14.76
N ASN A 422 18.90 -6.92 -14.46
CA ASN A 422 19.86 -7.40 -15.44
C ASN A 422 20.38 -8.80 -15.10
N GLU A 423 20.84 -9.52 -16.12
CA GLU A 423 21.67 -10.72 -15.98
C GLU A 423 21.05 -11.81 -15.09
N SER A 424 19.85 -12.27 -15.41
CA SER A 424 19.08 -13.23 -14.60
C SER A 424 18.59 -12.65 -13.26
N GLY A 425 18.35 -11.35 -13.20
CA GLY A 425 17.71 -10.72 -12.06
C GLY A 425 16.24 -11.11 -11.95
N LEU A 426 15.76 -11.30 -10.72
CA LEU A 426 14.37 -11.65 -10.42
C LEU A 426 13.70 -10.56 -9.57
N VAL A 427 12.57 -10.05 -10.05
CA VAL A 427 11.64 -9.20 -9.26
C VAL A 427 10.33 -9.96 -9.13
N SER A 428 9.91 -10.25 -7.90
CA SER A 428 8.80 -11.18 -7.63
C SER A 428 7.97 -10.76 -6.42
N HIS A 429 6.64 -10.72 -6.54
CA HIS A 429 5.75 -10.29 -5.44
C HIS A 429 6.09 -8.87 -4.94
N CYS A 430 6.43 -7.98 -5.86
CA CYS A 430 6.85 -6.62 -5.54
C CYS A 430 5.86 -5.59 -6.06
N TYR A 431 5.85 -4.40 -5.46
CA TYR A 431 5.03 -3.31 -5.97
C TYR A 431 5.65 -1.93 -5.82
N ALA A 432 5.23 -1.00 -6.68
CA ALA A 432 5.66 0.39 -6.63
C ALA A 432 4.48 1.36 -6.76
N ASP A 433 4.37 2.26 -5.78
CA ASP A 433 3.51 3.43 -5.82
C ASP A 433 4.37 4.71 -5.91
N THR A 434 5.32 4.67 -6.83
CA THR A 434 6.36 5.70 -6.99
C THR A 434 6.06 6.55 -8.21
N GLU A 435 6.06 7.88 -8.07
CA GLU A 435 6.04 8.77 -9.22
C GLU A 435 7.39 8.71 -9.95
N VAL A 436 7.39 8.40 -11.24
CA VAL A 436 8.61 8.33 -12.06
C VAL A 436 8.60 9.45 -13.08
N TYR A 437 9.64 10.29 -13.05
CA TYR A 437 9.84 11.39 -14.00
C TYR A 437 11.22 11.29 -14.64
N THR A 438 11.28 11.18 -15.96
CA THR A 438 12.54 11.13 -16.71
C THR A 438 12.59 12.19 -17.80
N THR A 439 13.62 13.04 -17.76
CA THR A 439 13.86 14.04 -18.83
C THR A 439 14.59 13.44 -20.02
N THR A 440 15.25 12.30 -19.83
CA THR A 440 15.88 11.47 -20.84
C THR A 440 15.75 10.00 -20.46
N GLY A 441 15.91 9.11 -21.44
CA GLY A 441 15.93 7.67 -21.18
C GLY A 441 14.55 7.04 -21.07
N LYS A 442 14.49 5.92 -20.34
CA LYS A 442 13.36 4.99 -20.33
C LYS A 442 12.82 4.83 -18.91
N GLY A 443 11.55 5.18 -18.71
CA GLY A 443 10.87 5.13 -17.42
C GLY A 443 9.95 3.91 -17.29
N GLY A 444 10.02 3.20 -16.16
CA GLY A 444 9.11 2.12 -15.82
C GLY A 444 8.49 2.34 -14.44
N GLY A 445 7.18 2.11 -14.28
CA GLY A 445 6.56 2.27 -12.97
C GLY A 445 7.06 1.29 -11.92
N LEU A 446 7.46 0.07 -12.31
CA LEU A 446 8.14 -0.89 -11.44
C LEU A 446 9.64 -0.96 -11.76
N VAL A 447 9.98 -1.27 -13.01
CA VAL A 447 11.36 -1.49 -13.46
C VAL A 447 11.70 -0.64 -14.67
N GLY A 448 12.78 0.15 -14.63
CA GLY A 448 13.16 0.99 -15.77
C GLY A 448 13.58 0.16 -17.00
N GLY A 449 14.51 -0.77 -16.81
CA GLY A 449 14.95 -1.72 -17.84
C GLY A 449 15.02 -3.15 -17.30
N ASN A 450 14.42 -4.11 -18.00
CA ASN A 450 14.45 -5.53 -17.68
C ASN A 450 15.17 -6.29 -18.79
N ARG A 451 16.42 -6.69 -18.57
CA ARG A 451 17.30 -7.29 -19.60
C ARG A 451 17.73 -8.68 -19.17
N TYR A 452 17.44 -9.70 -19.98
CA TYR A 452 17.76 -11.10 -19.67
C TYR A 452 17.27 -11.53 -18.29
N SER A 453 16.09 -11.06 -17.90
CA SER A 453 15.64 -11.06 -16.50
C SER A 453 14.12 -11.23 -16.40
N THR A 454 13.65 -11.59 -15.21
CA THR A 454 12.24 -11.97 -14.97
C THR A 454 11.55 -11.02 -14.00
N ILE A 455 10.31 -10.66 -14.33
CA ILE A 455 9.38 -9.97 -13.44
C ILE A 455 8.11 -10.81 -13.33
N GLN A 456 7.68 -11.10 -12.11
CA GLN A 456 6.50 -11.93 -11.87
C GLN A 456 5.68 -11.50 -10.64
N TYR A 457 4.37 -11.74 -10.65
CA TYR A 457 3.49 -11.46 -9.50
C TYR A 457 3.63 -10.03 -8.96
N SER A 458 3.91 -9.05 -9.83
CA SER A 458 4.32 -7.71 -9.41
C SER A 458 3.50 -6.62 -10.09
N HIS A 459 3.41 -5.45 -9.47
CA HIS A 459 2.58 -4.37 -10.02
C HIS A 459 3.07 -2.96 -9.74
N ALA A 460 2.59 -2.00 -10.54
CA ALA A 460 2.87 -0.58 -10.34
C ALA A 460 1.61 0.29 -10.49
N SER A 461 1.43 1.23 -9.56
CA SER A 461 0.33 2.20 -9.54
C SER A 461 0.78 3.65 -9.71
N GLY A 462 2.05 3.95 -9.45
CA GLY A 462 2.60 5.29 -9.62
C GLY A 462 2.62 5.75 -11.08
N SER A 463 2.42 7.04 -11.31
CA SER A 463 2.44 7.61 -12.66
C SER A 463 3.86 7.67 -13.24
N VAL A 464 3.97 7.45 -14.55
CA VAL A 464 5.23 7.51 -15.29
C VAL A 464 5.17 8.62 -16.33
N SER A 465 6.07 9.58 -16.25
CA SER A 465 6.28 10.64 -17.24
C SER A 465 7.69 10.57 -17.79
N ALA A 466 7.85 10.34 -19.09
CA ALA A 466 9.16 10.24 -19.74
C ALA A 466 9.24 11.10 -21.00
N SER A 467 10.44 11.53 -21.38
CA SER A 467 10.64 12.19 -22.67
C SER A 467 10.58 11.20 -23.83
N ASP A 468 11.26 10.06 -23.76
CA ASP A 468 11.44 9.16 -24.90
C ASP A 468 10.63 7.87 -24.85
N THR A 469 10.79 7.08 -23.78
CA THR A 469 10.16 5.77 -23.65
C THR A 469 9.58 5.59 -22.25
N ALA A 470 8.34 5.12 -22.14
CA ALA A 470 7.80 4.67 -20.85
C ALA A 470 6.84 3.48 -20.94
N GLY A 471 6.88 2.67 -19.87
CA GLY A 471 5.86 1.67 -19.58
C GLY A 471 5.34 1.80 -18.16
N GLY A 472 4.06 1.52 -17.92
CA GLY A 472 3.49 1.59 -16.58
C GLY A 472 4.07 0.54 -15.63
N LEU A 473 4.54 -0.61 -16.14
CA LEU A 473 5.32 -1.59 -15.36
C LEU A 473 6.81 -1.52 -15.73
N VAL A 474 7.12 -1.62 -17.02
CA VAL A 474 8.51 -1.72 -17.51
C VAL A 474 8.78 -0.72 -18.62
N GLY A 475 9.81 0.12 -18.48
CA GLY A 475 10.20 1.04 -19.56
C GLY A 475 10.72 0.28 -20.79
N TYR A 476 11.66 -0.63 -20.57
CA TYR A 476 12.37 -1.36 -21.63
C TYR A 476 12.56 -2.84 -21.31
N GLY A 477 12.20 -3.72 -22.24
CA GLY A 477 12.42 -5.17 -22.16
C GLY A 477 13.38 -5.67 -23.24
N GLU A 478 14.35 -6.51 -22.87
CA GLU A 478 15.25 -7.19 -23.79
C GLU A 478 15.48 -8.64 -23.34
N ASN A 479 15.09 -9.63 -24.14
CA ASN A 479 15.06 -11.04 -23.71
C ASN A 479 14.42 -11.18 -22.31
N SER A 480 13.34 -10.45 -22.10
CA SER A 480 12.69 -10.30 -20.80
C SER A 480 11.51 -11.23 -20.65
N LEU A 481 11.32 -11.81 -19.47
CA LEU A 481 10.10 -12.54 -19.14
C LEU A 481 9.27 -11.72 -18.14
N ILE A 482 8.03 -11.42 -18.50
CA ILE A 482 7.06 -10.73 -17.62
C ILE A 482 5.80 -11.60 -17.56
N HIS A 483 5.36 -11.97 -16.37
CA HIS A 483 4.08 -12.68 -16.24
C HIS A 483 3.37 -12.43 -14.92
N ASN A 484 2.05 -12.68 -14.88
CA ASN A 484 1.25 -12.47 -13.67
C ASN A 484 1.46 -11.07 -13.08
N SER A 485 1.60 -10.06 -13.92
CA SER A 485 1.99 -8.72 -13.49
C SER A 485 1.10 -7.66 -14.12
N TYR A 486 0.96 -6.51 -13.47
CA TYR A 486 0.03 -5.51 -13.96
C TYR A 486 0.43 -4.06 -13.63
N SER A 487 -0.18 -3.13 -14.34
CA SER A 487 0.03 -1.70 -14.09
C SER A 487 -1.28 -0.92 -14.15
N THR A 488 -1.43 0.01 -13.23
CA THR A 488 -2.60 0.91 -13.15
C THR A 488 -2.19 2.37 -13.25
N GLY A 489 -0.89 2.68 -13.12
CA GLY A 489 -0.34 4.03 -13.23
C GLY A 489 -0.52 4.62 -14.62
N ALA A 490 -0.82 5.93 -14.68
CA ALA A 490 -0.90 6.66 -15.94
C ALA A 490 0.48 6.83 -16.57
N VAL A 491 0.56 6.69 -17.89
CA VAL A 491 1.80 6.82 -18.67
C VAL A 491 1.70 8.01 -19.62
N THR A 492 2.66 8.94 -19.52
CA THR A 492 2.77 10.09 -20.41
C THR A 492 4.17 10.13 -21.03
N VAL A 493 4.25 10.12 -22.35
CA VAL A 493 5.52 10.16 -23.10
C VAL A 493 5.50 11.32 -24.08
N ARG A 494 6.62 12.03 -24.23
CA ARG A 494 6.71 13.16 -25.17
C ARG A 494 7.00 12.71 -26.61
N ASP A 495 7.95 11.79 -26.80
CA ASP A 495 8.57 11.59 -28.12
C ASP A 495 8.20 10.26 -28.78
N HIS A 496 8.54 9.09 -28.24
CA HIS A 496 8.35 7.81 -28.94
C HIS A 496 7.45 6.85 -28.14
N TYR A 497 8.05 5.84 -27.53
CA TYR A 497 7.36 4.62 -27.14
C TYR A 497 6.59 4.77 -25.84
N ALA A 498 5.27 4.56 -25.89
CA ALA A 498 4.44 4.51 -24.69
C ALA A 498 3.62 3.23 -24.65
N GLY A 499 3.76 2.47 -23.57
CA GLY A 499 2.95 1.28 -23.29
C GLY A 499 2.28 1.36 -21.94
N GLY A 500 1.05 0.88 -21.80
CA GLY A 500 0.43 0.78 -20.48
C GLY A 500 1.21 -0.16 -19.56
N LEU A 501 1.67 -1.32 -20.05
CA LEU A 501 2.50 -2.26 -19.32
C LEU A 501 3.99 -2.08 -19.65
N VAL A 502 4.36 -2.16 -20.94
CA VAL A 502 5.75 -2.13 -21.39
C VAL A 502 5.95 -1.08 -22.49
N GLY A 503 6.90 -0.16 -22.31
CA GLY A 503 7.18 0.87 -23.32
C GLY A 503 7.68 0.26 -24.63
N PHE A 504 8.82 -0.43 -24.55
CA PHE A 504 9.43 -1.08 -25.71
C PHE A 504 10.02 -2.44 -25.31
N GLN A 505 9.70 -3.50 -26.05
CA GLN A 505 10.29 -4.84 -25.88
C GLN A 505 10.99 -5.34 -27.14
N LYS A 506 12.09 -6.08 -27.00
CA LYS A 506 12.84 -6.65 -28.12
C LYS A 506 13.49 -8.00 -27.81
N TYR A 507 13.89 -8.71 -28.86
CA TYR A 507 14.74 -9.92 -28.82
C TYR A 507 14.15 -11.01 -27.92
N GLY A 508 13.18 -11.78 -28.41
CA GLY A 508 12.64 -12.91 -27.64
C GLY A 508 11.94 -12.57 -26.31
N SER A 509 11.57 -11.30 -26.08
CA SER A 509 10.83 -10.91 -24.88
C SER A 509 9.41 -11.49 -24.88
N SER A 510 8.95 -11.92 -23.71
CA SER A 510 7.63 -12.53 -23.54
C SER A 510 6.83 -11.92 -22.40
N ILE A 511 5.54 -11.67 -22.66
CA ILE A 511 4.55 -11.20 -21.70
C ILE A 511 3.39 -12.20 -21.66
N TYR A 512 3.09 -12.71 -20.47
CA TYR A 512 1.98 -13.63 -20.23
C TYR A 512 1.08 -13.15 -19.11
N ASP A 513 -0.21 -13.46 -19.17
CA ASP A 513 -1.11 -13.39 -18.02
C ASP A 513 -1.00 -12.05 -17.26
N SER A 514 -1.08 -10.94 -18.00
CA SER A 514 -0.72 -9.62 -17.50
C SER A 514 -1.63 -8.54 -18.09
N TYR A 515 -1.80 -7.42 -17.38
CA TYR A 515 -2.71 -6.38 -17.85
C TYR A 515 -2.27 -4.95 -17.51
N ALA A 516 -2.82 -3.99 -18.26
CA ALA A 516 -2.66 -2.56 -18.00
C ALA A 516 -4.01 -1.84 -17.98
N SER A 517 -4.27 -1.02 -16.97
CA SER A 517 -5.49 -0.22 -16.86
C SER A 517 -5.24 1.29 -16.80
N GLY A 518 -3.98 1.71 -16.67
CA GLY A 518 -3.59 3.11 -16.69
C GLY A 518 -3.83 3.78 -18.05
N THR A 519 -4.17 5.07 -18.04
CA THR A 519 -4.29 5.86 -19.27
C THR A 519 -2.91 6.06 -19.90
N VAL A 520 -2.81 5.92 -21.22
CA VAL A 520 -1.57 6.09 -22.00
C VAL A 520 -1.70 7.29 -22.92
N ARG A 521 -0.77 8.24 -22.80
CA ARG A 521 -0.67 9.44 -23.64
C ARG A 521 0.74 9.54 -24.25
N GLY A 522 0.83 9.56 -25.57
CA GLY A 522 2.09 9.73 -26.30
C GLY A 522 2.07 10.94 -27.22
N GLY A 523 3.11 11.78 -27.16
CA GLY A 523 3.28 12.92 -28.05
C GLY A 523 3.84 12.57 -29.44
N GLY A 524 4.42 11.37 -29.63
CA GLY A 524 4.81 10.86 -30.94
C GLY A 524 4.35 9.44 -31.22
N ASP A 525 5.28 8.59 -31.64
CA ASP A 525 4.97 7.36 -32.39
C ASP A 525 5.08 6.10 -31.52
N TYR A 526 4.29 5.06 -31.82
CA TYR A 526 4.33 3.74 -31.19
C TYR A 526 3.70 3.70 -29.80
N ILE A 527 2.39 3.92 -29.78
CA ILE A 527 1.59 4.05 -28.56
C ILE A 527 0.65 2.86 -28.43
N GLY A 528 0.81 2.07 -27.38
CA GLY A 528 -0.04 0.91 -27.12
C GLY A 528 -0.67 0.93 -25.74
N GLY A 529 -1.92 0.49 -25.62
CA GLY A 529 -2.55 0.34 -24.32
C GLY A 529 -1.85 -0.71 -23.44
N LEU A 530 -1.17 -1.70 -24.02
CA LEU A 530 -0.33 -2.67 -23.30
C LEU A 530 1.15 -2.46 -23.59
N VAL A 531 1.54 -2.49 -24.88
CA VAL A 531 2.94 -2.43 -25.31
C VAL A 531 3.11 -1.33 -26.36
N GLY A 532 4.08 -0.43 -26.20
CA GLY A 532 4.33 0.61 -27.22
C GLY A 532 4.82 0.03 -28.54
N ALA A 533 5.95 -0.69 -28.50
CA ALA A 533 6.45 -1.43 -29.65
C ALA A 533 7.05 -2.79 -29.27
N GLN A 534 7.05 -3.72 -30.23
CA GLN A 534 7.78 -4.97 -30.14
C GLN A 534 8.64 -5.21 -31.39
N TYR A 535 9.85 -5.73 -31.18
CA TYR A 535 10.78 -6.09 -32.25
C TYR A 535 11.41 -7.48 -32.01
N GLY A 536 11.12 -8.42 -32.92
CA GLY A 536 11.83 -9.70 -32.99
C GLY A 536 13.25 -9.55 -33.55
N ASN A 537 14.06 -10.61 -33.42
CA ASN A 537 15.33 -10.76 -34.13
C ASN A 537 15.70 -12.26 -34.28
N TYR A 538 16.88 -12.58 -34.82
CA TYR A 538 17.44 -13.94 -34.96
C TYR A 538 17.53 -14.70 -33.63
N MET A 539 17.61 -14.00 -32.49
CA MET A 539 17.63 -14.62 -31.16
C MET A 539 16.25 -15.11 -30.68
N GLY A 540 15.16 -14.66 -31.32
CA GLY A 540 13.80 -15.07 -30.96
C GLY A 540 12.73 -14.03 -31.29
N GLY A 541 11.52 -14.50 -31.58
CA GLY A 541 10.32 -13.68 -31.72
C GLY A 541 9.75 -13.31 -30.35
N SER A 542 9.23 -12.09 -30.20
CA SER A 542 8.59 -11.67 -28.95
C SER A 542 7.17 -12.25 -28.83
N VAL A 543 6.70 -12.49 -27.60
CA VAL A 543 5.37 -13.08 -27.34
C VAL A 543 4.53 -12.16 -26.46
N ILE A 544 3.28 -11.94 -26.84
CA ILE A 544 2.25 -11.34 -26.00
C ILE A 544 1.08 -12.31 -25.95
N GLU A 545 0.75 -12.82 -24.77
CA GLU A 545 -0.27 -13.86 -24.61
C GLU A 545 -1.09 -13.68 -23.33
N ASN A 546 -2.39 -13.96 -23.41
CA ASN A 546 -3.30 -13.89 -22.28
C ASN A 546 -3.26 -12.53 -21.58
N THR A 547 -3.34 -11.46 -22.36
CA THR A 547 -3.21 -10.10 -21.84
C THR A 547 -4.41 -9.23 -22.17
N TYR A 548 -4.56 -8.14 -21.43
CA TYR A 548 -5.47 -7.09 -21.83
C TYR A 548 -5.00 -5.69 -21.46
N ALA A 549 -5.52 -4.68 -22.17
CA ALA A 549 -5.40 -3.29 -21.78
C ALA A 549 -6.78 -2.62 -21.73
N SER A 550 -7.06 -1.83 -20.70
CA SER A 550 -8.36 -1.15 -20.53
C SER A 550 -8.26 0.38 -20.43
N GLY A 551 -7.07 0.92 -20.18
CA GLY A 551 -6.86 2.37 -20.09
C GLY A 551 -7.07 3.07 -21.43
N ARG A 552 -7.49 4.34 -21.40
CA ARG A 552 -7.63 5.16 -22.63
C ARG A 552 -6.27 5.35 -23.31
N VAL A 553 -6.23 5.31 -24.64
CA VAL A 553 -5.00 5.48 -25.44
C VAL A 553 -5.09 6.70 -26.35
N GLU A 554 -4.15 7.63 -26.20
CA GLU A 554 -4.01 8.85 -27.01
C GLU A 554 -2.58 8.94 -27.54
N GLY A 555 -2.42 9.06 -28.86
CA GLY A 555 -1.10 9.10 -29.49
C GLY A 555 -1.06 9.91 -30.78
N ARG A 556 0.11 10.03 -31.43
CA ARG A 556 0.23 10.66 -32.75
C ARG A 556 0.12 9.64 -33.89
N SER A 557 1.05 8.70 -33.98
CA SER A 557 1.06 7.65 -35.01
C SER A 557 1.30 6.26 -34.41
N TYR A 558 0.84 5.22 -35.11
CA TYR A 558 0.98 3.81 -34.68
C TYR A 558 0.39 3.60 -33.29
N VAL A 559 -0.91 3.85 -33.20
CA VAL A 559 -1.65 3.81 -31.94
C VAL A 559 -2.54 2.56 -31.91
N GLY A 560 -2.31 1.67 -30.95
CA GLY A 560 -3.07 0.43 -30.79
C GLY A 560 -3.70 0.28 -29.41
N GLY A 561 -4.88 -0.31 -29.32
CA GLY A 561 -5.50 -0.64 -28.04
C GLY A 561 -4.66 -1.60 -27.20
N LEU A 562 -3.98 -2.56 -27.83
CA LEU A 562 -2.97 -3.41 -27.20
C LEU A 562 -1.54 -3.00 -27.55
N LEU A 563 -1.21 -2.93 -28.84
CA LEU A 563 0.16 -2.76 -29.31
C LEU A 563 0.28 -1.61 -30.31
N GLY A 564 1.19 -0.68 -30.10
CA GLY A 564 1.42 0.40 -31.06
C GLY A 564 1.99 -0.14 -32.38
N TYR A 565 3.12 -0.84 -32.31
CA TYR A 565 3.77 -1.40 -33.50
C TYR A 565 4.38 -2.79 -33.29
N ALA A 566 4.17 -3.64 -34.29
CA ALA A 566 4.69 -5.00 -34.35
C ALA A 566 5.68 -5.13 -35.52
N GLY A 567 6.97 -5.27 -35.21
CA GLY A 567 8.02 -5.35 -36.22
C GLY A 567 9.08 -6.41 -35.97
N ASP A 568 10.04 -6.41 -36.88
CA ASP A 568 11.23 -7.25 -36.88
C ASP A 568 12.45 -6.36 -37.14
N GLY A 569 13.52 -6.58 -36.38
CA GLY A 569 14.79 -5.88 -36.52
C GLY A 569 15.77 -6.49 -37.53
N ALA A 570 15.51 -7.66 -38.12
CA ALA A 570 16.45 -8.32 -39.03
C ALA A 570 15.78 -9.19 -40.10
N SER A 571 16.35 -9.22 -41.31
CA SER A 571 16.03 -10.27 -42.29
C SER A 571 16.39 -11.63 -41.68
N GLU A 572 15.40 -12.53 -41.52
CA GLU A 572 15.50 -13.87 -40.89
C GLU A 572 15.12 -13.97 -39.39
N ALA A 573 14.44 -12.99 -38.78
CA ALA A 573 13.98 -13.20 -37.41
C ALA A 573 12.91 -14.28 -37.27
N GLN A 574 12.91 -14.91 -36.10
CA GLN A 574 11.76 -15.70 -35.68
C GLN A 574 10.54 -14.79 -35.49
N LEU A 575 9.37 -15.25 -35.94
CA LEU A 575 8.14 -14.48 -35.91
C LEU A 575 7.73 -14.16 -34.48
N SER A 576 7.45 -12.89 -34.22
CA SER A 576 6.78 -12.50 -32.96
C SER A 576 5.32 -12.96 -33.00
N SER A 577 4.67 -13.07 -31.84
CA SER A 577 3.26 -13.47 -31.78
C SER A 577 2.47 -12.69 -30.76
N ILE A 578 1.23 -12.38 -31.12
CA ILE A 578 0.23 -11.79 -30.23
C ILE A 578 -0.96 -12.72 -30.27
N ARG A 579 -1.36 -13.24 -29.12
CA ARG A 579 -2.48 -14.16 -29.07
C ARG A 579 -3.32 -14.09 -27.83
N ARG A 580 -4.57 -14.51 -27.96
CA ARG A 580 -5.48 -14.76 -26.82
C ARG A 580 -5.62 -13.52 -25.92
N SER A 581 -5.76 -12.35 -26.52
CA SER A 581 -5.61 -11.05 -25.83
C SER A 581 -6.68 -10.03 -26.22
N TYR A 582 -6.93 -9.07 -25.33
CA TYR A 582 -8.09 -8.17 -25.40
C TYR A 582 -7.73 -6.68 -25.31
N ALA A 583 -8.17 -5.90 -26.30
CA ALA A 583 -8.21 -4.44 -26.20
C ALA A 583 -9.56 -4.01 -25.59
N LEU A 584 -9.56 -3.73 -24.29
CA LEU A 584 -10.72 -3.30 -23.50
C LEU A 584 -10.76 -1.79 -23.28
N ASN A 585 -10.03 -1.03 -24.08
CA ASN A 585 -9.95 0.42 -23.98
C ASN A 585 -11.28 1.06 -24.41
N SER A 586 -11.70 2.12 -23.73
CA SER A 586 -12.89 2.90 -24.12
C SER A 586 -12.68 3.68 -25.43
N SER A 587 -11.44 4.08 -25.69
CA SER A 587 -11.06 4.83 -26.89
C SER A 587 -9.59 4.67 -27.24
N VAL A 588 -9.30 4.69 -28.54
CA VAL A 588 -7.95 4.72 -29.12
C VAL A 588 -7.91 5.83 -30.16
N SER A 589 -7.08 6.85 -29.95
CA SER A 589 -7.09 8.06 -30.79
C SER A 589 -5.69 8.50 -31.24
N GLY A 590 -5.61 9.08 -32.43
CA GLY A 590 -4.41 9.70 -32.98
C GLY A 590 -4.58 10.18 -34.42
N THR A 591 -3.47 10.47 -35.10
CA THR A 591 -3.46 11.12 -36.42
C THR A 591 -3.19 10.17 -37.60
N SER A 592 -2.46 9.07 -37.39
CA SER A 592 -2.18 8.06 -38.44
C SER A 592 -1.95 6.66 -37.87
N HIS A 593 -2.28 5.61 -38.63
CA HIS A 593 -2.12 4.20 -38.23
C HIS A 593 -2.73 3.89 -36.86
N ILE A 594 -4.04 4.11 -36.74
CA ILE A 594 -4.80 3.90 -35.50
C ILE A 594 -5.55 2.58 -35.63
N GLY A 595 -5.22 1.61 -34.77
CA GLY A 595 -5.84 0.30 -34.78
C GLY A 595 -6.52 -0.05 -33.46
N LYS A 596 -7.62 -0.79 -33.54
CA LYS A 596 -8.34 -1.24 -32.33
C LYS A 596 -7.48 -2.15 -31.46
N ILE A 597 -6.65 -2.98 -32.09
CA ILE A 597 -5.72 -3.89 -31.41
C ILE A 597 -4.28 -3.44 -31.62
N VAL A 598 -3.84 -3.44 -32.88
CA VAL A 598 -2.46 -3.11 -33.28
C VAL A 598 -2.46 -1.87 -34.18
N GLY A 599 -1.60 -0.88 -33.91
CA GLY A 599 -1.48 0.32 -34.74
C GLY A 599 -0.93 0.01 -36.14
N ALA A 600 0.17 -0.74 -36.23
CA ALA A 600 0.63 -1.37 -37.47
C ALA A 600 1.47 -2.62 -37.21
N ALA A 601 1.49 -3.53 -38.18
CA ALA A 601 2.32 -4.73 -38.17
C ALA A 601 3.00 -4.95 -39.53
N LEU A 602 4.26 -5.39 -39.52
CA LEU A 602 4.89 -5.95 -40.72
C LEU A 602 4.35 -7.37 -40.94
N ASN A 603 3.48 -7.55 -41.93
CA ASN A 603 2.66 -8.77 -42.12
C ASN A 603 3.47 -10.08 -42.27
N SER A 604 4.75 -10.02 -42.64
CA SER A 604 5.65 -11.19 -42.72
C SER A 604 6.38 -11.50 -41.42
N SER A 605 6.19 -10.71 -40.35
CA SER A 605 7.06 -10.71 -39.17
C SER A 605 6.34 -11.05 -37.86
N VAL A 606 4.99 -11.09 -37.86
CA VAL A 606 4.19 -11.29 -36.63
C VAL A 606 2.95 -12.15 -36.88
N THR A 607 2.74 -13.16 -36.03
CA THR A 607 1.52 -13.98 -36.01
C THR A 607 0.50 -13.38 -35.05
N MET A 608 -0.75 -13.22 -35.48
CA MET A 608 -1.84 -12.66 -34.68
C MET A 608 -3.03 -13.62 -34.66
N THR A 609 -3.43 -14.11 -33.49
CA THR A 609 -4.52 -15.09 -33.33
C THR A 609 -5.38 -14.81 -32.10
N ASP A 610 -6.69 -15.00 -32.17
CA ASP A 610 -7.60 -14.86 -31.03
C ASP A 610 -7.49 -13.50 -30.33
N LEU A 611 -7.66 -12.43 -31.10
CA LEU A 611 -7.58 -11.05 -30.63
C LEU A 611 -8.96 -10.41 -30.59
N TYR A 612 -9.31 -9.77 -29.48
CA TYR A 612 -10.67 -9.25 -29.27
C TYR A 612 -10.64 -7.77 -28.86
N CYS A 613 -11.64 -7.00 -29.27
CA CYS A 613 -11.81 -5.61 -28.84
C CYS A 613 -13.23 -5.35 -28.32
N LEU A 614 -13.40 -4.30 -27.51
CA LEU A 614 -14.74 -3.83 -27.16
C LEU A 614 -15.50 -3.33 -28.40
N SER A 615 -16.75 -3.75 -28.52
CA SER A 615 -17.67 -3.31 -29.59
C SER A 615 -17.98 -1.81 -29.50
N THR A 616 -17.91 -1.23 -28.30
CA THR A 616 -18.13 0.19 -28.00
C THR A 616 -16.87 1.05 -28.10
N MET A 617 -15.70 0.45 -28.38
CA MET A 617 -14.44 1.19 -28.52
C MET A 617 -14.54 2.23 -29.63
N THR A 618 -14.23 3.47 -29.31
CA THR A 618 -14.18 4.58 -30.27
C THR A 618 -12.77 4.75 -30.85
N GLY A 619 -12.69 5.12 -32.13
CA GLY A 619 -11.44 5.18 -32.89
C GLY A 619 -10.94 3.81 -33.37
N GLY A 620 -9.70 3.75 -33.87
CA GLY A 620 -9.13 2.51 -34.44
C GLY A 620 -9.75 2.11 -35.77
N HIS A 621 -9.27 2.68 -36.88
CA HIS A 621 -9.75 2.37 -38.23
C HIS A 621 -9.12 1.10 -38.82
N ILE A 622 -7.98 0.67 -38.28
CA ILE A 622 -7.32 -0.59 -38.64
C ILE A 622 -7.80 -1.68 -37.66
N ASN A 623 -8.33 -2.77 -38.19
CA ASN A 623 -8.88 -3.83 -37.34
C ASN A 623 -8.15 -5.16 -37.54
N TYR A 624 -7.34 -5.52 -36.55
CA TYR A 624 -6.69 -6.83 -36.43
C TYR A 624 -7.43 -7.77 -35.46
N ALA A 625 -8.63 -7.40 -35.00
CA ALA A 625 -9.42 -8.24 -34.12
C ALA A 625 -10.04 -9.41 -34.89
N THR A 626 -10.00 -10.60 -34.28
CA THR A 626 -10.76 -11.78 -34.68
C THR A 626 -12.26 -11.49 -34.59
N SER A 627 -12.71 -10.89 -33.49
CA SER A 627 -14.08 -10.40 -33.31
C SER A 627 -14.14 -9.32 -32.23
N SER A 628 -15.33 -8.75 -32.02
CA SER A 628 -15.57 -7.81 -30.92
C SER A 628 -16.44 -8.43 -29.83
N ILE A 629 -16.23 -8.02 -28.58
CA ILE A 629 -17.07 -8.38 -27.43
C ILE A 629 -17.79 -7.15 -26.89
N THR A 630 -18.97 -7.35 -26.32
CA THR A 630 -19.74 -6.29 -25.65
C THR A 630 -19.16 -5.97 -24.26
N PRO A 631 -19.42 -4.77 -23.70
CA PRO A 631 -19.08 -4.46 -22.31
C PRO A 631 -19.66 -5.46 -21.31
N GLU A 632 -20.88 -5.94 -21.55
CA GLU A 632 -21.56 -6.93 -20.71
C GLU A 632 -20.82 -8.28 -20.74
N GLN A 633 -20.34 -8.70 -21.91
CA GLN A 633 -19.53 -9.91 -22.04
C GLN A 633 -18.15 -9.76 -21.38
N ALA A 634 -17.51 -8.59 -21.51
CA ALA A 634 -16.16 -8.34 -20.99
C ALA A 634 -16.05 -8.43 -19.46
N VAL A 635 -17.16 -8.35 -18.73
CA VAL A 635 -17.20 -8.53 -17.27
C VAL A 635 -17.68 -9.92 -16.85
N THR A 636 -17.65 -10.89 -17.77
CA THR A 636 -17.99 -12.30 -17.52
C THR A 636 -16.82 -13.20 -17.91
N GLN A 637 -16.75 -14.40 -17.33
CA GLN A 637 -15.67 -15.36 -17.55
C GLN A 637 -15.72 -16.05 -18.93
N ALA A 638 -16.92 -16.22 -19.50
CA ALA A 638 -17.14 -17.02 -20.69
C ALA A 638 -16.27 -16.62 -21.90
N PRO A 639 -16.06 -15.33 -22.25
CA PRO A 639 -15.20 -14.97 -23.37
C PRO A 639 -13.74 -15.41 -23.15
N TYR A 640 -13.25 -15.31 -21.92
CA TYR A 640 -11.84 -15.54 -21.60
C TYR A 640 -11.49 -17.04 -21.53
N GLU A 641 -12.41 -17.89 -21.07
CA GLU A 641 -12.21 -19.34 -21.05
C GLU A 641 -12.48 -19.99 -22.41
N ALA A 642 -13.63 -19.70 -23.00
CA ALA A 642 -14.11 -20.42 -24.19
C ALA A 642 -13.31 -20.06 -25.46
N TYR A 643 -12.78 -18.84 -25.53
CA TYR A 643 -12.13 -18.34 -26.73
C TYR A 643 -10.62 -18.17 -26.59
N THR A 644 -10.12 -18.04 -25.36
CA THR A 644 -8.71 -17.72 -25.10
C THR A 644 -8.04 -18.64 -24.08
N LEU A 645 -8.77 -19.58 -23.49
CA LEU A 645 -8.24 -20.58 -22.56
C LEU A 645 -7.43 -19.94 -21.41
N TRP A 646 -7.93 -18.83 -20.87
CA TRP A 646 -7.36 -18.22 -19.66
C TRP A 646 -7.66 -19.09 -18.43
N ASP A 647 -6.69 -19.21 -17.52
CA ASP A 647 -6.82 -20.02 -16.31
C ASP A 647 -7.51 -19.24 -15.18
N PHE A 648 -8.81 -19.43 -15.01
CA PHE A 648 -9.58 -18.92 -13.86
C PHE A 648 -9.54 -19.82 -12.62
N GLY A 649 -8.89 -20.98 -12.72
CA GLY A 649 -8.65 -21.85 -11.57
C GLY A 649 -7.52 -21.32 -10.70
N ASN A 650 -6.47 -20.75 -11.30
CA ASN A 650 -5.28 -20.32 -10.57
C ASN A 650 -4.86 -18.86 -10.84
N VAL A 651 -5.03 -18.34 -12.05
CA VAL A 651 -4.42 -17.06 -12.46
C VAL A 651 -5.38 -15.88 -12.36
N TRP A 652 -6.57 -16.03 -12.92
CA TRP A 652 -7.52 -14.94 -13.09
C TRP A 652 -8.74 -15.10 -12.18
N SER A 653 -9.33 -13.97 -11.77
CA SER A 653 -10.67 -13.90 -11.18
C SER A 653 -11.43 -12.69 -11.71
N ILE A 654 -12.76 -12.75 -11.68
CA ILE A 654 -13.64 -11.62 -12.01
C ILE A 654 -14.49 -11.31 -10.78
N LYS A 655 -14.48 -10.04 -10.36
CA LYS A 655 -15.45 -9.51 -9.40
C LYS A 655 -16.67 -8.99 -10.16
N ALA A 656 -17.81 -8.89 -9.48
CA ALA A 656 -19.02 -8.37 -10.10
C ALA A 656 -18.78 -7.00 -10.74
N ASN A 657 -19.11 -6.87 -12.03
CA ASN A 657 -18.93 -5.65 -12.83
C ASN A 657 -17.47 -5.18 -12.98
N SER A 658 -16.49 -6.08 -12.91
CA SER A 658 -15.07 -5.76 -13.20
C SER A 658 -14.55 -6.57 -14.37
N TYR A 659 -13.47 -6.08 -15.00
CA TYR A 659 -12.64 -6.91 -15.87
C TYR A 659 -11.87 -7.97 -15.05
N PRO A 660 -11.31 -8.99 -15.71
CA PRO A 660 -10.44 -9.96 -15.03
C PRO A 660 -9.30 -9.28 -14.28
N ALA A 661 -9.07 -9.72 -13.05
CA ALA A 661 -7.92 -9.34 -12.25
C ALA A 661 -7.10 -10.59 -11.94
N LEU A 662 -5.81 -10.38 -11.68
CA LEU A 662 -4.94 -11.46 -11.23
C LEU A 662 -5.31 -11.85 -9.80
N ASN A 663 -5.27 -13.15 -9.51
CA ASN A 663 -5.43 -13.64 -8.15
C ASN A 663 -4.28 -13.12 -7.26
N PRO A 664 -4.59 -12.69 -6.03
CA PRO A 664 -3.61 -12.11 -5.12
C PRO A 664 -2.57 -13.12 -4.63
#